data_AF-L0AVY6-F1
#
_entry.id   AF-L0AVY6-F1
#
_cell.length_a   1.000
_cell.length_b   1.000
_cell.length_c   1.000
_cell.angle_alpha   90.00
_cell.angle_beta   90.00
_cell.angle_gamma   90.00
#
_symmetry.space_group_name_H-M   'P 1'
#
loop_
_entity.id
_entity.type
_entity.pdbx_description
1 polymer ?
#
loop_
_entity_poly.entity_id
_entity_poly.type
_entity_poly.pdbx_seq_one_letter_code
_entity_poly.pdbx_strand_id
1 'polypeptide(L)'
;MTGETLDLHPNKWEYNEKLKAIDTSNWTSTPYIANEYAIQPEKTPFQLGDILYSGRRIEGIILNPMMVKSVLALYNTDRTKLLAFCLCTEEKYHYYANKNTTVDVTETTFTVFSLDSKPDIGVTKKLLENIDENNGIDPLGLLDTCKEIAIKLFKDTDIIFDLNKHPSGDLKKKETYVSHTNGANVVIDDPRPLGNKFVSVDHITSPFTVCGIKFKKKNITVEGGFPDVIFTEFDAYYRRDDNDYDDPLLIILKVQSSHHNTGHIVGRCFLSKNAECKIWNILKVAGFEISDRDIEEILDNIVKKTKFEISGLTSGLQSRLRDGTTDLIIDIEMIPKKDSDTYNYGGNTVHYRKSDIGEGCFLVEHAHNFQTFTIKKIRIEDKSLDTTPIPSSKVLVSLFNVYYSYKVATYPLLIYILYGETQTWLRRFYGDVKWEILGSQTLATRDDLTAIRRILNDSSIPNVAIDFGRTRTTMYYPSGTSLKFRIDRAKVQKSGYYGFKHSRLYGQAFKIKSIVCGTKQLKGINSNVEWESISAYYWGSKPLYEKLLVVQLGDKDKDCYSYGGDDNWIQTDGSLRNNLLGLIDNANCNINKAHVIDLGSKKIYDCQGCGTGITVHTIYSSLYNCYEHTITGDGSSISNFKDGNSYDTGIPEFENFSTVYVYWSLQNFDKPFLIHISGYHGDKHKELPYDQRWYWRVEKVSNRWIKLGKKHAPKVHTESTTILKILNGIQGERRPVKILKQKNVEYTTHQVKGTEHSGHTTRAHSDIGLGSRAVISQATNVRDNTRNAEDGQIVGSRGRDRNGDINQENAFGRHSEDRTSKKTVDIRTDHASPRNSEPELEDLGSRINDISLDSDSREDSFTSETSDNTDSDDTHISHSISDWFQEHAITIGSAGAFAVAVPAVGVTAYCCIKNRKV
;
A
#
# COMPACT_ATOMS: atom_id res chain seq x y z
N MET A 1 -7.16 6.95 -17.29
CA MET A 1 -7.12 6.21 -18.57
C MET A 1 -5.86 5.38 -18.55
N THR A 2 -5.94 4.09 -18.85
CA THR A 2 -4.74 3.24 -19.01
C THR A 2 -4.15 3.56 -20.37
N GLY A 3 -2.89 4.02 -20.42
CA GLY A 3 -2.20 4.21 -21.68
C GLY A 3 -2.10 2.91 -22.47
N GLU A 4 -1.99 3.01 -23.78
CA GLU A 4 -1.80 1.87 -24.67
C GLU A 4 -0.44 1.20 -24.37
N THR A 5 -0.39 -0.12 -24.42
CA THR A 5 0.86 -0.90 -24.30
C THR A 5 1.27 -1.37 -25.69
N LEU A 6 2.52 -1.13 -26.07
CA LEU A 6 3.00 -1.40 -27.42
C LEU A 6 4.13 -2.44 -27.42
N ASP A 7 3.95 -3.56 -28.11
CA ASP A 7 5.02 -4.55 -28.34
C ASP A 7 5.78 -4.25 -29.64
N LEU A 8 7.07 -3.95 -29.50
CA LEU A 8 8.01 -3.65 -30.60
C LEU A 8 8.67 -4.91 -31.16
N HIS A 9 8.20 -6.12 -30.89
CA HIS A 9 8.72 -7.28 -31.60
C HIS A 9 8.24 -7.28 -33.06
N PRO A 10 9.12 -7.55 -34.05
CA PRO A 10 8.75 -7.50 -35.47
C PRO A 10 7.61 -8.45 -35.84
N ASN A 11 7.43 -9.56 -35.12
CA ASN A 11 6.31 -10.50 -35.34
C ASN A 11 5.01 -10.11 -34.63
N LYS A 12 5.00 -9.04 -33.82
CA LYS A 12 3.84 -8.56 -33.05
C LYS A 12 3.17 -7.33 -33.67
N TRP A 13 3.62 -6.90 -34.84
CA TRP A 13 3.14 -5.69 -35.49
C TRP A 13 1.64 -5.69 -35.86
N GLU A 14 1.02 -6.87 -36.06
CA GLU A 14 -0.42 -7.01 -36.35
C GLU A 14 -1.31 -7.17 -35.10
N TYR A 15 -0.73 -7.43 -33.91
CA TYR A 15 -1.49 -7.85 -32.72
C TYR A 15 -2.00 -6.70 -31.84
N ASN A 16 -1.68 -5.45 -32.16
CA ASN A 16 -2.15 -4.30 -31.38
C ASN A 16 -3.53 -3.85 -31.91
N GLU A 17 -4.62 -4.27 -31.27
CA GLU A 17 -6.00 -4.08 -31.74
C GLU A 17 -6.34 -2.63 -32.17
N LYS A 18 -5.76 -1.63 -31.48
CA LYS A 18 -5.97 -0.20 -31.77
C LYS A 18 -4.86 0.47 -32.57
N LEU A 19 -3.63 -0.02 -32.48
CA LEU A 19 -2.45 0.57 -33.11
C LEU A 19 -2.05 -0.28 -34.30
N LYS A 20 -2.36 0.19 -35.50
CA LYS A 20 -1.93 -0.51 -36.72
C LYS A 20 -0.52 -0.07 -37.06
N ALA A 21 0.40 -1.04 -37.13
CA ALA A 21 1.70 -0.80 -37.70
C ALA A 21 1.57 -0.61 -39.22
N ILE A 22 2.10 0.50 -39.72
CA ILE A 22 2.37 0.65 -41.16
C ILE A 22 3.79 0.16 -41.37
N ASP A 23 3.94 -0.89 -42.19
CA ASP A 23 5.23 -1.24 -42.74
C ASP A 23 5.67 -0.08 -43.64
N THR A 24 6.68 0.66 -43.20
CA THR A 24 7.21 1.79 -43.97
C THR A 24 8.35 1.36 -44.89
N SER A 25 8.42 0.09 -45.31
CA SER A 25 9.41 -0.46 -46.28
C SER A 25 9.59 0.34 -47.57
N ASN A 26 8.70 1.31 -47.86
CA ASN A 26 8.96 2.40 -48.80
C ASN A 26 9.96 3.48 -48.30
N TRP A 27 10.68 3.24 -47.21
CA TRP A 27 11.81 4.07 -46.78
C TRP A 27 12.95 3.82 -47.77
N THR A 28 13.01 4.66 -48.81
CA THR A 28 13.73 4.48 -50.09
C THR A 28 15.26 4.39 -49.99
N SER A 29 15.85 4.20 -48.81
CA SER A 29 17.29 4.27 -48.59
C SER A 29 17.87 3.10 -47.80
N THR A 30 17.97 1.91 -48.40
CA THR A 30 18.91 0.83 -48.00
C THR A 30 18.80 0.34 -46.53
N PRO A 31 19.55 -0.69 -46.14
CA PRO A 31 19.06 -2.03 -45.83
C PRO A 31 18.24 -2.18 -44.52
N TYR A 32 17.79 -1.11 -43.87
CA TYR A 32 17.07 -1.15 -42.60
C TYR A 32 15.56 -1.21 -42.78
N ILE A 33 14.86 -1.75 -41.78
CA ILE A 33 13.40 -1.87 -41.78
C ILE A 33 12.83 -0.98 -40.68
N ALA A 34 11.75 -0.27 -41.00
CA ALA A 34 11.06 0.61 -40.07
C ALA A 34 9.57 0.30 -39.97
N ASN A 35 9.09 0.10 -38.75
CA ASN A 35 7.68 -0.09 -38.44
C ASN A 35 7.15 1.14 -37.70
N GLU A 36 6.17 1.84 -38.28
CA GLU A 36 5.51 2.98 -37.63
C GLU A 36 4.16 2.56 -37.04
N TYR A 37 4.01 2.66 -35.73
CA TYR A 37 2.79 2.36 -34.99
C TYR A 37 2.02 3.66 -34.71
N ALA A 38 0.80 3.77 -35.21
CA ALA A 38 -0.08 4.92 -35.00
C ALA A 38 -1.56 4.51 -35.02
N ILE A 39 -2.44 5.36 -34.47
CA ILE A 39 -3.89 5.20 -34.66
C ILE A 39 -4.24 5.55 -36.10
N GLN A 40 -4.78 4.59 -36.84
CA GLN A 40 -5.14 4.76 -38.26
C GLN A 40 -6.63 5.09 -38.43
N PRO A 41 -7.01 5.85 -39.48
CA PRO A 41 -6.15 6.39 -40.55
C PRO A 41 -5.51 7.76 -40.26
N GLU A 42 -5.93 8.42 -39.17
CA GLU A 42 -5.71 9.87 -38.96
C GLU A 42 -4.39 10.22 -38.24
N LYS A 43 -3.62 9.22 -37.77
CA LYS A 43 -2.45 9.39 -36.87
C LYS A 43 -2.77 10.28 -35.66
N THR A 44 -3.96 10.07 -35.08
CA THR A 44 -4.37 10.83 -33.90
C THR A 44 -3.44 10.54 -32.72
N PRO A 45 -3.07 11.57 -31.93
CA PRO A 45 -2.26 11.37 -30.74
C PRO A 45 -2.93 10.39 -29.78
N PHE A 46 -2.14 9.50 -29.18
CA PHE A 46 -2.58 8.52 -28.20
C PHE A 46 -1.67 8.51 -26.98
N GLN A 47 -2.23 8.12 -25.84
CA GLN A 47 -1.45 7.99 -24.61
C GLN A 47 -0.72 6.65 -24.63
N LEU A 48 0.61 6.65 -24.78
CA LEU A 48 1.44 5.47 -24.67
C LEU A 48 1.81 5.25 -23.20
N GLY A 49 1.44 4.10 -22.65
CA GLY A 49 1.67 3.74 -21.25
C GLY A 49 2.84 2.80 -21.01
N ASP A 50 3.17 1.94 -21.96
CA ASP A 50 4.23 0.92 -21.78
C ASP A 50 4.79 0.43 -23.13
N ILE A 51 6.03 -0.05 -23.12
CA ILE A 51 6.70 -0.66 -24.29
C ILE A 51 7.20 -2.06 -23.91
N LEU A 52 6.82 -3.02 -24.73
CA LEU A 52 7.23 -4.41 -24.62
C LEU A 52 8.08 -4.82 -25.83
N TYR A 53 8.79 -5.93 -25.68
CA TYR A 53 9.45 -6.67 -26.74
C TYR A 53 9.24 -8.17 -26.45
N SER A 54 8.56 -8.89 -27.35
CA SER A 54 8.20 -10.30 -27.16
C SER A 54 7.35 -10.54 -25.90
N GLY A 55 6.43 -9.63 -25.60
CA GLY A 55 5.56 -9.67 -24.43
C GLY A 55 6.24 -9.35 -23.10
N ARG A 56 7.53 -8.98 -23.11
CA ARG A 56 8.30 -8.61 -21.91
C ARG A 56 8.65 -7.13 -21.94
N ARG A 57 8.71 -6.48 -20.78
CA ARG A 57 9.18 -5.09 -20.71
C ARG A 57 10.65 -5.01 -21.09
N ILE A 58 11.01 -3.96 -21.81
CA ILE A 58 12.40 -3.65 -22.11
C ILE A 58 13.07 -3.09 -20.85
N GLU A 59 14.16 -3.71 -20.39
CA GLU A 59 14.85 -3.29 -19.18
C GLU A 59 15.37 -1.84 -19.29
N GLY A 60 15.21 -1.07 -18.22
CA GLY A 60 15.62 0.34 -18.18
C GLY A 60 14.70 1.32 -18.91
N ILE A 61 13.69 0.84 -19.66
CA ILE A 61 12.68 1.70 -20.28
C ILE A 61 11.43 1.71 -19.43
N ILE A 62 11.18 2.83 -18.77
CA ILE A 62 9.94 3.05 -18.03
C ILE A 62 9.32 4.33 -18.54
N LEU A 63 8.18 4.19 -19.21
CA LEU A 63 7.48 5.32 -19.78
C LEU A 63 6.51 5.90 -18.76
N ASN A 64 6.61 7.21 -18.54
CA ASN A 64 5.47 7.94 -18.02
C ASN A 64 4.40 7.99 -19.12
N PRO A 65 3.11 7.75 -18.81
CA PRO A 65 2.05 7.85 -19.81
C PRO A 65 2.12 9.18 -20.55
N MET A 66 2.51 9.15 -21.83
CA MET A 66 2.78 10.35 -22.62
C MET A 66 1.99 10.33 -23.93
N MET A 67 1.60 11.50 -24.41
CA MET A 67 0.89 11.63 -25.68
C MET A 67 1.88 11.55 -26.85
N VAL A 68 1.74 10.54 -27.70
CA VAL A 68 2.54 10.34 -28.89
C VAL A 68 1.64 10.30 -30.13
N LYS A 69 2.12 10.83 -31.26
CA LYS A 69 1.50 10.70 -32.58
C LYS A 69 1.78 9.34 -33.19
N SER A 70 3.02 8.86 -33.04
CA SER A 70 3.43 7.55 -33.49
C SER A 70 4.66 7.04 -32.74
N VAL A 71 4.92 5.75 -32.85
CA VAL A 71 6.16 5.11 -32.41
C VAL A 71 6.82 4.48 -33.62
N LEU A 72 8.11 4.76 -33.85
CA LEU A 72 8.87 4.23 -34.97
C LEU A 72 9.92 3.24 -34.45
N ALA A 73 9.78 1.95 -34.77
CA ALA A 73 10.78 0.93 -34.45
C ALA A 73 11.68 0.66 -35.64
N LEU A 74 13.00 0.63 -35.42
CA LEU A 74 14.04 0.58 -36.45
C LEU A 74 14.89 -0.68 -36.25
N TYR A 75 14.91 -1.55 -37.27
CA TYR A 75 15.58 -2.85 -37.25
C TYR A 75 16.64 -2.96 -38.35
N ASN A 76 17.52 -3.94 -38.20
CA ASN A 76 18.36 -4.42 -39.29
C ASN A 76 17.54 -5.14 -40.38
N THR A 77 18.20 -5.52 -41.47
CA THR A 77 17.57 -6.01 -42.71
C THR A 77 16.73 -7.27 -42.54
N ASP A 78 17.12 -8.16 -41.64
CA ASP A 78 16.44 -9.43 -41.38
C ASP A 78 15.43 -9.34 -40.21
N ARG A 79 15.23 -8.13 -39.65
CA ARG A 79 14.40 -7.87 -38.46
C ARG A 79 14.86 -8.64 -37.21
N THR A 80 16.11 -9.11 -37.12
CA THR A 80 16.60 -9.85 -35.94
C THR A 80 17.10 -8.94 -34.82
N LYS A 81 17.51 -7.71 -35.13
CA LYS A 81 18.05 -6.74 -34.18
C LYS A 81 17.21 -5.47 -34.15
N LEU A 82 16.68 -5.10 -32.97
CA LEU A 82 16.15 -3.75 -32.74
C LEU A 82 17.32 -2.80 -32.53
N LEU A 83 17.57 -1.93 -33.51
CA LEU A 83 18.69 -0.98 -33.49
C LEU A 83 18.31 0.28 -32.71
N ALA A 84 17.12 0.81 -32.95
CA ALA A 84 16.60 1.97 -32.23
C ALA A 84 15.07 2.01 -32.29
N PHE A 85 14.46 2.83 -31.45
CA PHE A 85 13.09 3.27 -31.69
C PHE A 85 12.90 4.74 -31.32
N CYS A 86 11.85 5.38 -31.83
CA CYS A 86 11.56 6.78 -31.63
C CYS A 86 10.11 6.99 -31.21
N LEU A 87 9.90 7.76 -30.14
CA LEU A 87 8.58 8.23 -29.72
C LEU A 87 8.35 9.61 -30.33
N CYS A 88 7.42 9.68 -31.29
CA CYS A 88 7.10 10.90 -32.01
C CYS A 88 5.96 11.64 -31.27
N THR A 89 6.26 12.76 -30.63
CA THR A 89 5.26 13.63 -30.00
C THR A 89 4.85 14.76 -30.96
N GLU A 90 4.07 15.74 -30.50
CA GLU A 90 3.75 16.91 -31.32
C GLU A 90 4.96 17.81 -31.57
N GLU A 91 5.84 17.90 -30.59
CA GLU A 91 6.93 18.89 -30.54
C GLU A 91 8.32 18.25 -30.69
N LYS A 92 8.46 16.97 -30.33
CA LYS A 92 9.76 16.31 -30.18
C LYS A 92 9.76 14.86 -30.64
N TYR A 93 10.94 14.40 -31.03
CA TYR A 93 11.25 13.02 -31.39
C TYR A 93 12.22 12.45 -30.36
N HIS A 94 11.74 11.57 -29.49
CA HIS A 94 12.55 10.95 -28.45
C HIS A 94 13.11 9.61 -28.95
N TYR A 95 14.39 9.58 -29.28
CA TYR A 95 15.08 8.39 -29.76
C TYR A 95 15.66 7.58 -28.61
N TYR A 96 15.59 6.27 -28.76
CA TYR A 96 16.15 5.26 -27.88
C TYR A 96 17.05 4.37 -28.75
N ALA A 97 18.36 4.61 -28.70
CA ALA A 97 19.36 3.87 -29.48
C ALA A 97 19.95 2.71 -28.67
N ASN A 98 19.94 1.50 -29.23
CA ASN A 98 20.39 0.29 -28.53
C ASN A 98 21.90 0.35 -28.24
N LYS A 99 22.30 0.17 -26.98
CA LYS A 99 23.71 0.18 -26.56
C LYS A 99 24.44 -1.13 -26.82
N ASN A 100 23.71 -2.24 -26.96
CA ASN A 100 24.29 -3.56 -27.23
C ASN A 100 23.27 -4.44 -27.99
N THR A 101 23.49 -4.62 -29.29
CA THR A 101 22.60 -5.44 -30.13
C THR A 101 22.96 -6.93 -30.13
N THR A 102 23.96 -7.34 -29.34
CA THR A 102 24.33 -8.75 -29.17
C THR A 102 23.59 -9.46 -28.03
N VAL A 103 22.95 -8.70 -27.14
CA VAL A 103 22.13 -9.22 -26.04
C VAL A 103 20.65 -9.15 -26.40
N ASP A 104 19.82 -9.90 -25.67
CA ASP A 104 18.37 -9.84 -25.85
C ASP A 104 17.88 -8.39 -25.64
N VAL A 105 16.96 -7.94 -26.49
CA VAL A 105 16.42 -6.56 -26.44
C VAL A 105 15.78 -6.27 -25.09
N THR A 106 15.23 -7.26 -24.41
CA THR A 106 14.62 -7.09 -23.09
C THR A 106 15.66 -6.90 -21.99
N GLU A 107 16.93 -7.20 -22.24
CA GLU A 107 18.05 -7.09 -21.29
C GLU A 107 19.03 -5.96 -21.64
N THR A 108 18.91 -5.36 -22.82
CA THR A 108 19.76 -4.24 -23.23
C THR A 108 19.32 -2.91 -22.61
N THR A 109 20.21 -1.93 -22.65
CA THR A 109 19.90 -0.54 -22.27
C THR A 109 19.97 0.37 -23.50
N PHE A 110 19.33 1.53 -23.42
CA PHE A 110 19.24 2.47 -24.54
C PHE A 110 19.86 3.82 -24.19
N THR A 111 20.53 4.43 -25.17
CA THR A 111 20.92 5.84 -25.11
C THR A 111 19.74 6.67 -25.57
N VAL A 112 19.27 7.59 -24.72
CA VAL A 112 18.08 8.40 -24.97
C VAL A 112 18.48 9.82 -25.35
N PHE A 113 17.87 10.36 -26.41
CA PHE A 113 18.04 11.75 -26.83
C PHE A 113 16.79 12.26 -27.53
N SER A 114 16.65 13.59 -27.61
CA SER A 114 15.48 14.23 -28.20
C SER A 114 15.87 15.19 -29.31
N LEU A 115 15.09 15.21 -30.40
CA LEU A 115 15.23 16.15 -31.51
C LEU A 115 13.96 17.00 -31.63
N ASP A 116 14.12 18.29 -31.91
CA ASP A 116 13.01 19.25 -32.10
C ASP A 116 12.31 19.09 -33.47
N SER A 117 12.92 18.35 -34.39
CA SER A 117 12.37 18.05 -35.71
C SER A 117 12.74 16.63 -36.12
N LYS A 118 11.96 16.06 -37.06
CA LYS A 118 12.25 14.74 -37.62
C LYS A 118 13.58 14.84 -38.38
N PRO A 119 14.61 14.05 -38.02
CA PRO A 119 15.86 14.08 -38.75
C PRO A 119 15.65 13.62 -40.20
N ASP A 120 16.50 14.13 -41.10
CA ASP A 120 16.55 13.64 -42.47
C ASP A 120 16.81 12.13 -42.51
N ILE A 121 16.34 11.48 -43.57
CA ILE A 121 16.50 10.03 -43.74
C ILE A 121 17.97 9.61 -43.80
N GLY A 122 18.84 10.42 -44.41
CA GLY A 122 20.28 10.15 -44.48
C GLY A 122 20.95 10.26 -43.12
N VAL A 123 20.46 11.15 -42.28
CA VAL A 123 20.93 11.35 -40.90
C VAL A 123 20.54 10.15 -40.03
N THR A 124 19.27 9.71 -40.12
CA THR A 124 18.80 8.50 -39.42
C THR A 124 19.54 7.25 -39.89
N LYS A 125 19.79 7.11 -41.20
CA LYS A 125 20.54 5.98 -41.77
C LYS A 125 21.93 5.85 -41.15
N LYS A 126 22.68 6.96 -41.07
CA LYS A 126 24.03 6.95 -40.46
C LYS A 126 24.04 6.53 -38.99
N LEU A 127 23.01 6.91 -38.24
CA LEU A 127 22.82 6.42 -36.87
C LEU A 127 22.61 4.90 -36.84
N LEU A 128 21.78 4.36 -37.72
CA LEU A 128 21.53 2.93 -37.79
C LEU A 128 22.77 2.14 -38.25
N GLU A 129 23.52 2.66 -39.22
CA GLU A 129 24.82 2.11 -39.65
C GLU A 129 25.80 2.05 -38.48
N ASN A 130 25.92 3.16 -37.73
CA ASN A 130 26.76 3.19 -36.53
C ASN A 130 26.38 2.11 -35.51
N ILE A 131 25.09 1.93 -35.22
CA ILE A 131 24.63 0.93 -34.24
C ILE A 131 24.86 -0.49 -34.75
N ASP A 132 24.55 -0.77 -36.02
CA ASP A 132 24.62 -2.12 -36.57
C ASP A 132 26.08 -2.58 -36.75
N GLU A 133 26.95 -1.74 -37.31
CA GLU A 133 28.36 -2.05 -37.54
C GLU A 133 29.15 -2.26 -36.25
N ASN A 134 28.77 -1.56 -35.17
CA ASN A 134 29.46 -1.62 -33.88
C ASN A 134 28.75 -2.51 -32.85
N ASN A 135 27.67 -3.20 -33.24
CA ASN A 135 26.80 -3.98 -32.36
C ASN A 135 26.26 -3.19 -31.15
N GLY A 136 25.97 -1.90 -31.35
CA GLY A 136 25.57 -0.95 -30.33
C GLY A 136 25.95 0.47 -30.75
N ILE A 137 25.31 1.49 -30.18
CA ILE A 137 25.68 2.88 -30.48
C ILE A 137 27.14 3.15 -30.09
N ASP A 138 27.95 3.62 -31.05
CA ASP A 138 29.32 4.06 -30.84
C ASP A 138 29.40 5.59 -31.02
N PRO A 139 29.39 6.37 -29.91
CA PRO A 139 29.34 7.82 -29.99
C PRO A 139 30.51 8.46 -30.76
N LEU A 140 31.69 7.83 -30.77
CA LEU A 140 32.83 8.34 -31.54
C LEU A 140 32.66 8.13 -33.03
N GLY A 141 32.36 6.90 -33.46
CA GLY A 141 32.07 6.61 -34.85
C GLY A 141 30.91 7.46 -35.37
N LEU A 142 29.93 7.76 -34.51
CA LEU A 142 28.81 8.62 -34.86
C LEU A 142 29.24 10.09 -35.01
N LEU A 143 30.17 10.58 -34.21
CA LEU A 143 30.72 11.92 -34.38
C LEU A 143 31.47 12.07 -35.71
N ASP A 144 32.21 11.04 -36.13
CA ASP A 144 32.96 11.02 -37.39
C ASP A 144 32.01 10.92 -38.61
N THR A 145 30.93 10.14 -38.50
CA THR A 145 30.01 9.86 -39.62
C THR A 145 28.83 10.82 -39.70
N CYS A 146 28.33 11.28 -38.55
CA CYS A 146 27.10 12.06 -38.38
C CYS A 146 27.18 13.07 -37.21
N LYS A 147 28.06 14.07 -37.35
CA LYS A 147 28.27 15.13 -36.36
C LYS A 147 26.98 15.82 -35.88
N GLU A 148 25.96 15.95 -36.73
CA GLU A 148 24.67 16.57 -36.38
C GLU A 148 23.94 15.83 -35.24
N ILE A 149 23.77 14.52 -35.34
CA ILE A 149 23.15 13.72 -34.27
C ILE A 149 24.09 13.66 -33.08
N ALA A 150 25.39 13.48 -33.30
CA ALA A 150 26.37 13.38 -32.23
C ALA A 150 26.34 14.61 -31.32
N ILE A 151 26.29 15.83 -31.87
CA ILE A 151 26.17 17.06 -31.07
C ILE A 151 24.86 17.10 -30.26
N LYS A 152 23.76 16.53 -30.78
CA LYS A 152 22.48 16.48 -30.05
C LYS A 152 22.41 15.37 -28.99
N LEU A 153 23.23 14.33 -29.15
CA LEU A 153 23.43 13.29 -28.15
C LEU A 153 24.27 13.79 -26.97
N PHE A 154 25.25 14.65 -27.24
CA PHE A 154 26.16 15.15 -26.21
C PHE A 154 25.59 16.35 -25.46
N LYS A 155 25.66 16.28 -24.13
CA LYS A 155 25.46 17.40 -23.22
C LYS A 155 26.70 18.32 -23.26
N ASP A 156 26.54 19.56 -22.84
CA ASP A 156 27.66 20.50 -22.73
C ASP A 156 28.73 20.05 -21.74
N THR A 157 28.42 19.11 -20.84
CA THR A 157 29.36 18.51 -19.88
C THR A 157 29.99 17.22 -20.38
N ASP A 158 29.52 16.65 -21.49
CA ASP A 158 29.98 15.36 -21.97
C ASP A 158 31.40 15.46 -22.52
N ILE A 159 32.29 14.58 -22.04
CA ILE A 159 33.68 14.49 -22.45
C ILE A 159 33.97 13.08 -22.94
N ILE A 160 34.68 13.02 -24.07
CA ILE A 160 35.40 11.81 -24.48
C ILE A 160 36.88 12.01 -24.14
N PHE A 161 37.38 11.15 -23.25
CA PHE A 161 38.79 11.15 -22.85
C PHE A 161 39.62 10.39 -23.87
N ASP A 162 40.80 10.89 -24.22
CA ASP A 162 41.71 10.24 -25.17
C ASP A 162 42.98 9.81 -24.45
N LEU A 163 43.04 8.53 -24.07
CA LEU A 163 44.19 7.92 -23.39
C LEU A 163 45.38 7.66 -24.33
N ASN A 164 45.25 7.94 -25.64
CA ASN A 164 46.41 7.98 -26.53
C ASN A 164 47.19 9.30 -26.39
N LYS A 165 46.64 10.26 -25.63
CA LYS A 165 47.33 11.48 -25.21
C LYS A 165 47.90 11.21 -23.83
N HIS A 166 49.22 11.32 -23.72
CA HIS A 166 49.95 11.06 -22.49
C HIS A 166 50.93 12.21 -22.22
N PRO A 167 51.55 12.29 -21.04
CA PRO A 167 52.52 13.34 -20.73
C PRO A 167 53.68 13.37 -21.75
N SER A 168 54.08 14.57 -22.16
CA SER A 168 55.04 14.80 -23.26
C SER A 168 56.50 14.41 -22.94
N GLY A 169 56.77 13.98 -21.71
CA GLY A 169 58.12 13.78 -21.17
C GLY A 169 58.87 15.07 -20.81
N ASP A 170 58.39 16.24 -21.27
CA ASP A 170 58.92 17.55 -20.90
C ASP A 170 58.13 18.13 -19.71
N LEU A 171 58.74 18.08 -18.52
CA LEU A 171 58.20 18.60 -17.25
C LEU A 171 57.81 20.09 -17.31
N LYS A 172 58.22 20.85 -18.34
CA LYS A 172 57.86 22.27 -18.51
C LYS A 172 56.60 22.49 -19.33
N LYS A 173 56.11 21.46 -20.04
CA LYS A 173 54.99 21.61 -20.97
C LYS A 173 53.93 20.52 -20.72
N LYS A 174 52.86 20.93 -20.04
CA LYS A 174 51.65 20.11 -19.92
C LYS A 174 51.05 19.87 -21.31
N GLU A 175 50.74 18.61 -21.60
CA GLU A 175 50.04 18.26 -22.83
C GLU A 175 48.55 18.58 -22.68
N THR A 176 47.93 19.06 -23.75
CA THR A 176 46.51 19.40 -23.77
C THR A 176 45.87 18.86 -25.04
N TYR A 177 44.65 18.35 -24.94
CA TYR A 177 43.84 18.01 -26.12
C TYR A 177 42.42 18.55 -25.99
N VAL A 178 41.78 18.73 -27.13
CA VAL A 178 40.39 19.18 -27.21
C VAL A 178 39.49 17.94 -27.25
N SER A 179 38.52 17.85 -26.34
CA SER A 179 37.54 16.76 -26.37
C SER A 179 36.68 16.86 -27.62
N HIS A 180 36.39 15.70 -28.21
CA HIS A 180 35.70 15.62 -29.50
C HIS A 180 34.21 16.00 -29.42
N THR A 181 33.63 15.97 -28.21
CA THR A 181 32.20 16.23 -27.95
C THR A 181 31.87 17.72 -27.96
N ASN A 182 32.30 18.45 -26.93
CA ASN A 182 31.95 19.84 -26.63
C ASN A 182 33.10 20.82 -26.90
N GLY A 183 34.26 20.34 -27.35
CA GLY A 183 35.45 21.16 -27.55
C GLY A 183 36.15 21.60 -26.25
N ALA A 184 35.82 21.01 -25.10
CA ALA A 184 36.48 21.32 -23.85
C ALA A 184 37.97 20.91 -23.90
N ASN A 185 38.83 21.75 -23.33
CA ASN A 185 40.24 21.41 -23.18
C ASN A 185 40.40 20.43 -22.01
N VAL A 186 41.12 19.34 -22.25
CA VAL A 186 41.59 18.41 -21.23
C VAL A 186 43.09 18.59 -21.10
N VAL A 187 43.54 18.92 -19.90
CA VAL A 187 44.95 19.10 -19.56
C VAL A 187 45.45 17.81 -18.92
N ILE A 188 46.54 17.27 -19.43
CA ILE A 188 47.17 16.07 -18.88
C ILE A 188 48.25 16.55 -17.91
N ASP A 189 48.12 16.17 -16.64
CA ASP A 189 49.12 16.49 -15.62
C ASP A 189 50.34 15.57 -15.69
N ASP A 190 51.42 16.00 -15.06
CA ASP A 190 52.64 15.21 -14.95
C ASP A 190 52.37 13.90 -14.20
N PRO A 191 53.02 12.77 -14.58
CA PRO A 191 52.82 11.50 -13.90
C PRO A 191 53.16 11.60 -12.41
N ARG A 192 52.20 11.23 -11.56
CA ARG A 192 52.40 11.17 -10.12
C ARG A 192 52.83 9.75 -9.72
N PRO A 193 54.03 9.55 -9.16
CA PRO A 193 54.47 8.24 -8.72
C PRO A 193 53.58 7.72 -7.57
N LEU A 194 53.06 6.51 -7.74
CA LEU A 194 52.30 5.77 -6.72
C LEU A 194 53.14 4.57 -6.27
N GLY A 195 53.80 4.72 -5.11
CA GLY A 195 54.76 3.75 -4.60
C GLY A 195 55.99 3.60 -5.49
N ASN A 196 56.47 2.36 -5.67
CA ASN A 196 57.62 2.05 -6.54
C ASN A 196 57.25 1.39 -7.88
N LYS A 197 56.00 0.95 -8.02
CA LYS A 197 55.56 0.09 -9.13
C LYS A 197 54.63 0.78 -10.11
N PHE A 198 53.94 1.85 -9.69
CA PHE A 198 52.86 2.44 -10.45
C PHE A 198 53.04 3.96 -10.58
N VAL A 199 52.29 4.52 -11.53
CA VAL A 199 52.16 5.97 -11.77
C VAL A 199 50.69 6.28 -12.07
N SER A 200 50.20 7.43 -11.61
CA SER A 200 48.90 7.98 -12.03
C SER A 200 49.12 9.13 -13.01
N VAL A 201 48.20 9.28 -13.96
CA VAL A 201 48.13 10.40 -14.90
C VAL A 201 46.75 11.02 -14.77
N ASP A 202 46.72 12.29 -14.37
CA ASP A 202 45.48 13.00 -14.08
C ASP A 202 45.04 13.76 -15.34
N HIS A 203 43.79 13.55 -15.78
CA HIS A 203 43.17 14.26 -16.91
C HIS A 203 42.23 15.35 -16.39
N ILE A 204 42.73 16.58 -16.33
CA ILE A 204 42.05 17.71 -15.69
C ILE A 204 41.18 18.45 -16.69
N THR A 205 39.91 18.64 -16.36
CA THR A 205 38.97 19.47 -17.11
C THR A 205 37.88 20.04 -16.17
N SER A 206 36.98 20.89 -16.68
CA SER A 206 35.82 21.34 -15.91
C SER A 206 34.92 20.16 -15.54
N PRO A 207 34.03 20.25 -14.53
CA PRO A 207 33.11 19.17 -14.19
C PRO A 207 32.44 18.56 -15.43
N PHE A 208 32.46 17.24 -15.53
CA PHE A 208 32.19 16.52 -16.77
C PHE A 208 31.36 15.26 -16.57
N THR A 209 30.71 14.80 -17.62
CA THR A 209 30.10 13.47 -17.76
C THR A 209 30.95 12.66 -18.73
N VAL A 210 31.12 11.36 -18.50
CA VAL A 210 31.95 10.51 -19.38
C VAL A 210 31.09 9.88 -20.47
N CYS A 211 31.31 10.27 -21.72
CA CYS A 211 30.64 9.65 -22.87
C CYS A 211 31.43 8.49 -23.48
N GLY A 212 32.74 8.51 -23.31
CA GLY A 212 33.63 7.54 -23.92
C GLY A 212 35.06 7.72 -23.46
N ILE A 213 35.85 6.66 -23.62
CA ILE A 213 37.28 6.69 -23.37
C ILE A 213 37.97 6.04 -24.57
N LYS A 214 38.67 6.84 -25.36
CA LYS A 214 39.39 6.43 -26.56
C LYS A 214 40.76 5.89 -26.17
N PHE A 215 41.09 4.70 -26.64
CA PHE A 215 42.36 4.03 -26.40
C PHE A 215 42.73 3.09 -27.56
N LYS A 216 43.95 3.18 -28.08
CA LYS A 216 44.45 2.43 -29.25
C LYS A 216 43.50 2.44 -30.45
N LYS A 217 42.98 3.63 -30.77
CA LYS A 217 41.99 3.89 -31.85
C LYS A 217 40.62 3.19 -31.66
N LYS A 218 40.34 2.65 -30.49
CA LYS A 218 39.04 2.05 -30.15
C LYS A 218 38.47 2.73 -28.91
N ASN A 219 37.16 2.60 -28.71
CA ASN A 219 36.56 2.96 -27.44
C ASN A 219 36.73 1.82 -26.44
N ILE A 220 37.04 2.18 -25.20
CA ILE A 220 36.86 1.29 -24.07
C ILE A 220 35.36 1.08 -23.89
N THR A 221 34.92 -0.15 -24.12
CA THR A 221 33.57 -0.58 -23.79
C THR A 221 33.49 -0.89 -22.30
N VAL A 222 32.57 -0.25 -21.59
CA VAL A 222 32.31 -0.51 -20.16
C VAL A 222 31.04 -1.34 -20.04
N GLU A 223 31.08 -2.41 -19.25
CA GLU A 223 29.92 -3.24 -18.93
C GLU A 223 28.84 -2.37 -18.27
N GLY A 224 27.63 -2.34 -18.85
CA GLY A 224 26.55 -1.45 -18.41
C GLY A 224 26.68 0.03 -18.82
N GLY A 225 27.79 0.41 -19.46
CA GLY A 225 28.08 1.79 -19.89
C GLY A 225 28.54 2.71 -18.75
N PHE A 226 28.77 3.98 -19.09
CA PHE A 226 29.17 5.00 -18.12
C PHE A 226 27.97 5.52 -17.31
N PRO A 227 28.14 5.83 -16.01
CA PRO A 227 27.08 6.44 -15.22
C PRO A 227 26.82 7.89 -15.69
N ASP A 228 25.55 8.27 -15.79
CA ASP A 228 25.15 9.65 -16.10
C ASP A 228 25.24 10.54 -14.84
N VAL A 229 26.47 10.73 -14.36
CA VAL A 229 26.79 11.56 -13.18
C VAL A 229 27.90 12.54 -13.53
N ILE A 230 27.93 13.67 -12.84
CA ILE A 230 29.00 14.66 -13.04
C ILE A 230 30.20 14.25 -12.19
N PHE A 231 31.36 14.23 -12.81
CA PHE A 231 32.65 13.94 -12.24
C PHE A 231 33.51 15.21 -12.20
N THR A 232 34.48 15.25 -11.28
CA THR A 232 35.44 16.34 -11.15
C THR A 232 36.87 15.92 -11.44
N GLU A 233 37.18 14.62 -11.34
CA GLU A 233 38.54 14.09 -11.51
C GLU A 233 38.46 12.82 -12.37
N PHE A 234 39.45 12.66 -13.24
CA PHE A 234 39.69 11.49 -14.08
C PHE A 234 41.17 11.12 -13.93
N ASP A 235 41.45 9.99 -13.30
CA ASP A 235 42.81 9.52 -13.06
C ASP A 235 43.01 8.16 -13.74
N ALA A 236 44.02 8.04 -14.61
CA ALA A 236 44.40 6.77 -15.22
C ALA A 236 45.70 6.25 -14.60
N TYR A 237 45.72 4.97 -14.23
CA TYR A 237 46.84 4.33 -13.54
C TYR A 237 47.53 3.30 -14.43
N TYR A 238 48.86 3.35 -14.42
CA TYR A 238 49.73 2.56 -15.28
C TYR A 238 50.84 1.91 -14.45
N ARG A 239 51.50 0.91 -15.02
CA ARG A 239 52.77 0.43 -14.46
C ARG A 239 53.84 1.48 -14.67
N ARG A 240 54.78 1.61 -13.74
CA ARG A 240 55.89 2.56 -13.86
C ARG A 240 56.84 2.21 -15.00
N ASP A 241 56.93 0.94 -15.37
CA ASP A 241 57.74 0.47 -16.51
C ASP A 241 57.02 0.62 -17.87
N ASP A 242 55.75 1.03 -17.88
CA ASP A 242 54.98 1.35 -19.08
C ASP A 242 55.18 2.82 -19.48
N ASN A 243 56.35 3.11 -20.07
CA ASN A 243 56.73 4.48 -20.45
C ASN A 243 55.85 5.08 -21.56
N ASP A 244 55.16 4.22 -22.34
CA ASP A 244 54.31 4.62 -23.45
C ASP A 244 52.83 4.75 -23.04
N TYR A 245 52.49 4.44 -21.78
CA TYR A 245 51.12 4.48 -21.24
C TYR A 245 50.15 3.61 -22.06
N ASP A 246 50.67 2.48 -22.52
CA ASP A 246 50.08 1.63 -23.53
C ASP A 246 49.25 0.47 -22.91
N ASP A 247 49.17 0.43 -21.57
CA ASP A 247 48.42 -0.53 -20.78
C ASP A 247 47.79 0.10 -19.52
N PRO A 248 46.72 0.93 -19.66
CA PRO A 248 46.02 1.47 -18.50
C PRO A 248 45.43 0.31 -17.69
N LEU A 249 45.73 0.24 -16.39
CA LEU A 249 45.31 -0.83 -15.49
C LEU A 249 43.98 -0.51 -14.81
N LEU A 250 43.83 0.74 -14.38
CA LEU A 250 42.69 1.23 -13.61
C LEU A 250 42.41 2.68 -14.00
N ILE A 251 41.14 3.06 -14.09
CA ILE A 251 40.71 4.44 -14.19
C ILE A 251 39.83 4.74 -12.99
N ILE A 252 40.10 5.85 -12.31
CA ILE A 252 39.29 6.32 -11.18
C ILE A 252 38.60 7.63 -11.60
N LEU A 253 37.28 7.65 -11.50
CA LEU A 253 36.47 8.85 -11.70
C LEU A 253 35.93 9.32 -10.34
N LYS A 254 36.17 10.57 -9.97
CA LYS A 254 35.61 11.14 -8.74
C LYS A 254 34.32 11.87 -9.02
N VAL A 255 33.24 11.45 -8.38
CA VAL A 255 31.91 12.05 -8.53
C VAL A 255 31.90 13.42 -7.85
N GLN A 256 31.35 14.42 -8.55
CA GLN A 256 31.19 15.77 -8.01
C GLN A 256 30.26 15.74 -6.80
N SER A 257 30.80 16.04 -5.61
CA SER A 257 29.95 16.44 -4.48
C SER A 257 29.42 17.83 -4.79
N SER A 258 28.12 17.99 -5.05
CA SER A 258 27.54 19.30 -5.30
C SER A 258 27.77 20.20 -4.08
N HIS A 259 28.61 21.24 -4.22
CA HIS A 259 29.03 22.12 -3.12
C HIS A 259 27.87 22.88 -2.42
N HIS A 260 26.65 22.79 -2.94
CA HIS A 260 25.48 23.45 -2.38
C HIS A 260 24.51 22.51 -1.64
N ASN A 261 24.66 21.20 -1.76
CA ASN A 261 23.92 20.23 -0.95
C ASN A 261 24.93 19.42 -0.14
N THR A 262 25.19 19.87 1.09
CA THR A 262 26.20 19.39 2.04
C THR A 262 26.11 17.91 2.46
N GLY A 263 25.31 17.08 1.79
CA GLY A 263 25.10 15.66 2.12
C GLY A 263 25.79 14.68 1.19
N HIS A 264 25.96 14.97 -0.11
CA HIS A 264 26.38 13.92 -1.04
C HIS A 264 27.74 13.33 -0.69
N ILE A 265 27.75 12.01 -0.54
CA ILE A 265 28.96 11.25 -0.29
C ILE A 265 29.84 11.37 -1.53
N VAL A 266 31.10 11.79 -1.33
CA VAL A 266 32.10 11.73 -2.39
C VAL A 266 32.24 10.27 -2.82
N GLY A 267 31.75 9.99 -4.03
CA GLY A 267 31.83 8.68 -4.66
C GLY A 267 33.02 8.60 -5.61
N ARG A 268 33.52 7.39 -5.84
CA ARG A 268 34.50 7.07 -6.87
C ARG A 268 33.97 5.94 -7.74
N CYS A 269 34.18 6.02 -9.05
CA CYS A 269 33.95 4.91 -9.96
C CYS A 269 35.31 4.34 -10.38
N PHE A 270 35.52 3.06 -10.16
CA PHE A 270 36.71 2.31 -10.54
C PHE A 270 36.40 1.56 -11.82
N LEU A 271 37.12 1.85 -12.90
CA LEU A 271 37.01 1.14 -14.17
C LEU A 271 38.27 0.31 -14.33
N SER A 272 38.10 -0.99 -14.59
CA SER A 272 39.23 -1.93 -14.72
C SER A 272 38.97 -2.94 -15.82
N LYS A 273 40.05 -3.48 -16.41
CA LYS A 273 39.95 -4.53 -17.44
C LYS A 273 39.32 -5.80 -16.88
N ASN A 274 38.45 -6.42 -17.69
CA ASN A 274 38.05 -7.80 -17.46
C ASN A 274 39.12 -8.79 -17.97
N ALA A 275 38.94 -10.08 -17.69
CA ALA A 275 39.91 -11.13 -18.07
C ALA A 275 40.15 -11.24 -19.58
N GLU A 276 39.21 -10.76 -20.42
CA GLU A 276 39.28 -10.81 -21.88
C GLU A 276 39.85 -9.52 -22.48
N CYS A 277 40.11 -8.49 -21.67
CA CYS A 277 40.60 -7.16 -22.07
C CYS A 277 39.76 -6.42 -23.12
N LYS A 278 38.54 -6.90 -23.42
CA LYS A 278 37.63 -6.29 -24.42
C LYS A 278 36.58 -5.38 -23.79
N ILE A 279 36.14 -5.72 -22.57
CA ILE A 279 35.13 -4.99 -21.83
C ILE A 279 35.73 -4.63 -20.47
N TRP A 280 35.44 -3.43 -19.98
CA TRP A 280 35.87 -2.96 -18.69
C TRP A 280 34.73 -3.05 -17.70
N ASN A 281 35.04 -3.49 -16.49
CA ASN A 281 34.09 -3.52 -15.39
C ASN A 281 34.10 -2.17 -14.68
N ILE A 282 32.93 -1.72 -14.23
CA ILE A 282 32.78 -0.52 -13.40
C ILE A 282 32.34 -0.92 -11.99
N LEU A 283 33.05 -0.40 -10.98
CA LEU A 283 32.70 -0.55 -9.57
C LEU A 283 32.49 0.83 -8.95
N LYS A 284 31.28 1.08 -8.42
CA LYS A 284 30.99 2.32 -7.69
C LYS A 284 31.34 2.13 -6.22
N VAL A 285 32.07 3.07 -5.66
CA VAL A 285 32.53 3.06 -4.27
C VAL A 285 32.08 4.36 -3.62
N ALA A 286 31.38 4.27 -2.49
CA ALA A 286 30.83 5.44 -1.81
C ALA A 286 31.40 5.55 -0.38
N GLY A 287 31.80 6.76 0.02
CA GLY A 287 31.84 7.14 1.44
C GLY A 287 33.15 6.86 2.15
N PHE A 288 34.13 6.32 1.45
CA PHE A 288 35.43 5.99 2.03
C PHE A 288 36.55 6.69 1.28
N GLU A 289 37.43 7.29 2.07
CA GLU A 289 38.73 7.70 1.58
C GLU A 289 39.53 6.43 1.23
N ILE A 290 39.73 6.21 -0.07
CA ILE A 290 40.66 5.18 -0.58
C ILE A 290 42.03 5.87 -0.65
N SER A 291 42.97 5.39 0.16
CA SER A 291 44.33 5.92 0.24
C SER A 291 45.18 5.44 -0.94
N ASP A 292 46.29 6.12 -1.19
CA ASP A 292 47.27 5.70 -2.20
C ASP A 292 47.71 4.23 -2.02
N ARG A 293 47.89 3.79 -0.77
CA ARG A 293 48.23 2.40 -0.44
C ARG A 293 47.13 1.41 -0.84
N ASP A 294 45.86 1.79 -0.67
CA ASP A 294 44.74 0.97 -1.10
C ASP A 294 44.70 0.85 -2.62
N ILE A 295 44.99 1.95 -3.34
CA ILE A 295 45.08 1.95 -4.80
C ILE A 295 46.24 1.06 -5.27
N GLU A 296 47.41 1.12 -4.61
CA GLU A 296 48.52 0.21 -4.89
C GLU A 296 48.12 -1.27 -4.73
N GLU A 297 47.36 -1.60 -3.69
CA GLU A 297 46.86 -2.96 -3.45
C GLU A 297 45.88 -3.42 -4.54
N ILE A 298 45.00 -2.52 -4.99
CA ILE A 298 44.08 -2.76 -6.12
C ILE A 298 44.88 -3.01 -7.41
N LEU A 299 45.89 -2.20 -7.69
CA LEU A 299 46.73 -2.33 -8.88
C LEU A 299 47.56 -3.62 -8.84
N ASP A 300 48.17 -3.96 -7.70
CA ASP A 300 48.88 -5.24 -7.52
C ASP A 300 47.93 -6.43 -7.73
N ASN A 301 46.68 -6.32 -7.27
CA ASN A 301 45.64 -7.32 -7.52
C ASN A 301 45.34 -7.47 -9.02
N ILE A 302 45.09 -6.36 -9.73
CA ILE A 302 44.83 -6.35 -11.18
C ILE A 302 45.99 -6.96 -11.95
N VAL A 303 47.24 -6.58 -11.64
CA VAL A 303 48.44 -7.12 -12.31
C VAL A 303 48.57 -8.62 -12.05
N LYS A 304 48.38 -9.07 -10.80
CA LYS A 304 48.53 -10.48 -10.43
C LYS A 304 47.43 -11.37 -11.02
N LYS A 305 46.21 -10.84 -11.12
CA LYS A 305 45.01 -11.60 -11.52
C LYS A 305 44.55 -11.33 -12.94
N THR A 306 45.21 -10.40 -13.63
CA THR A 306 44.86 -9.86 -14.96
C THR A 306 43.46 -9.26 -15.05
N LYS A 307 42.79 -9.07 -13.91
CA LYS A 307 41.47 -8.42 -13.75
C LYS A 307 41.33 -7.99 -12.29
N PHE A 308 40.41 -7.07 -12.05
CA PHE A 308 40.11 -6.64 -10.69
C PHE A 308 39.24 -7.68 -9.96
N GLU A 309 39.75 -8.27 -8.89
CA GLU A 309 39.02 -9.22 -8.03
C GLU A 309 39.00 -8.73 -6.59
N ILE A 310 37.82 -8.28 -6.12
CA ILE A 310 37.63 -7.79 -4.74
C ILE A 310 38.08 -8.86 -3.72
N SER A 311 37.75 -10.14 -3.95
CA SER A 311 38.12 -11.26 -3.06
C SER A 311 39.63 -11.44 -2.85
N GLY A 312 40.46 -10.88 -3.74
CA GLY A 312 41.91 -10.93 -3.63
C GLY A 312 42.55 -9.77 -2.85
N LEU A 313 41.74 -8.89 -2.25
CA LEU A 313 42.18 -7.75 -1.43
C LEU A 313 42.11 -8.08 0.07
N THR A 314 42.67 -7.22 0.90
CA THR A 314 42.57 -7.28 2.36
C THR A 314 41.12 -7.06 2.80
N SER A 315 40.67 -7.74 3.87
CA SER A 315 39.28 -7.68 4.34
C SER A 315 38.79 -6.24 4.64
N GLY A 316 39.68 -5.38 5.15
CA GLY A 316 39.40 -3.97 5.36
C GLY A 316 39.08 -3.24 4.04
N LEU A 317 39.92 -3.41 3.02
CA LEU A 317 39.71 -2.80 1.71
C LEU A 317 38.50 -3.41 0.97
N GLN A 318 38.30 -4.73 1.07
CA GLN A 318 37.11 -5.40 0.55
C GLN A 318 35.82 -4.77 1.07
N SER A 319 35.75 -4.50 2.37
CA SER A 319 34.55 -3.89 2.98
C SER A 319 34.31 -2.46 2.48
N ARG A 320 35.38 -1.69 2.23
CA ARG A 320 35.29 -0.32 1.70
C ARG A 320 34.96 -0.26 0.22
N LEU A 321 35.35 -1.26 -0.56
CA LEU A 321 35.11 -1.34 -2.01
C LEU A 321 33.78 -2.01 -2.36
N ARG A 322 32.96 -2.42 -1.38
CA ARG A 322 31.61 -2.87 -1.69
C ARG A 322 30.82 -1.73 -2.35
N ASP A 323 30.11 -2.07 -3.41
CA ASP A 323 29.20 -1.11 -4.04
C ASP A 323 28.02 -0.85 -3.11
N GLY A 324 28.14 0.21 -2.31
CA GLY A 324 27.10 0.67 -1.40
C GLY A 324 25.89 1.28 -2.10
N THR A 325 25.87 1.36 -3.43
CA THR A 325 24.75 1.91 -4.21
C THR A 325 23.91 0.83 -4.87
N THR A 326 24.35 -0.44 -4.87
CA THR A 326 23.59 -1.53 -5.49
C THR A 326 22.88 -2.39 -4.47
N ASP A 327 21.77 -2.97 -4.90
CA ASP A 327 21.02 -3.99 -4.18
C ASP A 327 20.63 -3.55 -2.75
N LEU A 328 20.33 -2.25 -2.58
CA LEU A 328 20.02 -1.70 -1.26
C LEU A 328 18.76 -2.34 -0.69
N ILE A 329 18.85 -2.73 0.58
CA ILE A 329 17.70 -3.16 1.36
C ILE A 329 17.26 -1.96 2.21
N ILE A 330 16.17 -1.33 1.79
CA ILE A 330 15.64 -0.14 2.42
C ILE A 330 14.67 -0.56 3.52
N ASP A 331 15.11 -0.46 4.77
CA ASP A 331 14.27 -0.64 5.95
C ASP A 331 13.68 0.70 6.38
N ILE A 332 12.37 0.87 6.17
CA ILE A 332 11.67 2.13 6.44
C ILE A 332 11.22 2.25 7.91
N GLU A 333 11.51 1.27 8.77
CA GLU A 333 11.12 1.31 10.19
C GLU A 333 12.30 1.52 11.16
N MET A 334 13.53 1.41 10.67
CA MET A 334 14.74 1.65 11.46
C MET A 334 14.91 3.12 11.87
N ILE A 335 14.38 4.05 11.07
CA ILE A 335 14.63 5.50 11.22
C ILE A 335 13.96 6.15 12.42
N PRO A 336 12.68 5.89 12.74
CA PRO A 336 12.03 6.65 13.82
C PRO A 336 12.60 6.39 15.23
N LYS A 337 13.62 5.55 15.39
CA LYS A 337 14.15 5.11 16.70
C LYS A 337 15.51 5.69 17.08
N LYS A 338 16.25 6.35 16.16
CA LYS A 338 17.62 6.82 16.42
C LYS A 338 17.90 8.19 15.78
N ASP A 339 18.66 9.03 16.48
CA ASP A 339 19.23 10.29 15.96
C ASP A 339 20.43 10.06 15.00
N SER A 340 20.50 8.90 14.36
CA SER A 340 21.54 8.59 13.38
C SER A 340 21.13 9.09 12.00
N ASP A 341 22.10 9.29 11.12
CA ASP A 341 21.95 9.56 9.68
C ASP A 341 22.21 8.29 8.84
N THR A 342 22.41 7.15 9.49
CA THR A 342 22.77 5.88 8.84
C THR A 342 22.15 4.67 9.53
N TYR A 343 22.00 3.58 8.78
CA TYR A 343 21.81 2.25 9.35
C TYR A 343 22.52 1.19 8.50
N ASN A 344 22.95 0.11 9.15
CA ASN A 344 23.59 -1.02 8.49
C ASN A 344 22.58 -2.15 8.29
N TYR A 345 22.42 -2.61 7.04
CA TYR A 345 21.58 -3.76 6.71
C TYR A 345 22.20 -4.57 5.58
N GLY A 346 22.26 -5.90 5.73
CA GLY A 346 22.82 -6.79 4.70
C GLY A 346 24.30 -6.54 4.38
N GLY A 347 25.04 -5.90 5.30
CA GLY A 347 26.43 -5.49 5.06
C GLY A 347 26.59 -4.16 4.31
N ASN A 348 25.48 -3.49 3.96
CA ASN A 348 25.48 -2.17 3.32
C ASN A 348 25.08 -1.09 4.34
N THR A 349 25.73 0.07 4.26
CA THR A 349 25.36 1.26 5.03
C THR A 349 24.42 2.13 4.21
N VAL A 350 23.18 2.29 4.67
CA VAL A 350 22.19 3.16 4.05
C VAL A 350 22.17 4.48 4.80
N HIS A 351 22.56 5.55 4.11
CA HIS A 351 22.46 6.91 4.62
C HIS A 351 21.03 7.44 4.46
N TYR A 352 20.50 8.15 5.44
CA TYR A 352 19.19 8.78 5.34
C TYR A 352 19.17 10.18 5.97
N ARG A 353 18.24 11.02 5.52
CA ARG A 353 18.00 12.34 6.07
C ARG A 353 16.56 12.49 6.48
N LYS A 354 16.32 12.87 7.74
CA LYS A 354 14.99 13.18 8.26
C LYS A 354 14.76 14.69 8.22
N SER A 355 13.63 15.11 7.65
CA SER A 355 13.26 16.52 7.53
C SER A 355 11.82 16.73 8.04
N ASP A 356 11.60 17.75 8.86
CA ASP A 356 10.24 18.19 9.24
C ASP A 356 9.61 18.94 8.05
N ILE A 357 8.38 18.58 7.69
CA ILE A 357 7.63 19.22 6.60
C ILE A 357 6.40 20.00 7.09
N GLY A 358 6.29 20.20 8.40
CA GLY A 358 5.24 20.97 9.07
C GLY A 358 3.95 20.18 9.33
N GLU A 359 3.05 20.80 10.10
CA GLU A 359 1.72 20.27 10.47
C GLU A 359 1.73 18.86 11.08
N GLY A 360 2.77 18.56 11.85
CA GLY A 360 2.88 17.25 12.47
C GLY A 360 3.21 16.13 11.45
N CYS A 361 3.90 16.44 10.35
CA CYS A 361 4.39 15.48 9.37
C CYS A 361 5.90 15.60 9.19
N PHE A 362 6.57 14.51 8.83
CA PHE A 362 7.99 14.51 8.50
C PHE A 362 8.26 13.56 7.33
N LEU A 363 9.36 13.79 6.63
CA LEU A 363 9.85 12.90 5.59
C LEU A 363 11.20 12.31 5.98
N VAL A 364 11.52 11.15 5.41
CA VAL A 364 12.84 10.56 5.43
C VAL A 364 13.26 10.24 4.00
N GLU A 365 14.37 10.84 3.58
CA GLU A 365 15.04 10.55 2.32
C GLU A 365 16.04 9.44 2.56
N HIS A 366 15.79 8.25 2.01
CA HIS A 366 16.74 7.15 2.07
C HIS A 366 17.74 7.25 0.94
N ALA A 367 18.93 6.72 1.18
CA ALA A 367 20.06 6.81 0.26
C ALA A 367 20.34 8.26 -0.17
N HIS A 368 20.07 9.23 0.72
CA HIS A 368 20.09 10.67 0.39
C HIS A 368 21.45 11.18 -0.09
N ASN A 369 22.52 10.43 0.21
CA ASN A 369 23.88 10.74 -0.18
C ASN A 369 24.28 10.15 -1.52
N PHE A 370 23.46 9.28 -2.11
CA PHE A 370 23.69 8.68 -3.42
C PHE A 370 22.91 9.45 -4.48
N GLN A 371 23.56 9.76 -5.60
CA GLN A 371 22.87 10.38 -6.74
C GLN A 371 21.97 9.37 -7.47
N THR A 372 22.43 8.13 -7.58
CA THR A 372 21.65 6.99 -8.06
C THR A 372 22.02 5.72 -7.28
N PHE A 373 21.06 4.81 -7.12
CA PHE A 373 21.24 3.53 -6.44
C PHE A 373 20.20 2.52 -6.94
N THR A 374 20.38 1.23 -6.68
CA THR A 374 19.35 0.22 -6.94
C THR A 374 18.77 -0.31 -5.64
N ILE A 375 17.49 -0.68 -5.66
CA ILE A 375 16.77 -1.22 -4.51
C ILE A 375 16.52 -2.70 -4.75
N LYS A 376 17.10 -3.55 -3.91
CA LYS A 376 16.81 -4.99 -3.91
C LYS A 376 15.47 -5.29 -3.27
N LYS A 377 15.19 -4.60 -2.16
CA LYS A 377 14.04 -4.89 -1.31
C LYS A 377 13.67 -3.71 -0.41
N ILE A 378 12.37 -3.48 -0.21
CA ILE A 378 11.87 -2.57 0.81
C ILE A 378 11.28 -3.43 1.94
N ARG A 379 11.76 -3.21 3.17
CA ARG A 379 11.32 -3.93 4.37
C ARG A 379 10.35 -3.07 5.17
N ILE A 380 9.24 -3.68 5.59
CA ILE A 380 8.22 -3.11 6.47
C ILE A 380 7.85 -4.18 7.48
N GLU A 381 8.14 -3.96 8.76
CA GLU A 381 8.07 -4.97 9.82
C GLU A 381 8.92 -6.22 9.46
N ASP A 382 8.48 -7.41 9.88
CA ASP A 382 9.06 -8.69 9.46
C ASP A 382 8.58 -9.15 8.08
N LYS A 383 7.94 -8.25 7.31
CA LYS A 383 7.40 -8.53 5.99
C LYS A 383 8.11 -7.74 4.91
N SER A 384 8.07 -8.30 3.73
CA SER A 384 8.63 -7.73 2.53
C SER A 384 7.55 -7.14 1.65
N LEU A 385 7.88 -6.03 1.02
CA LEU A 385 6.99 -5.35 0.08
C LEU A 385 7.03 -6.02 -1.31
N ASP A 386 6.90 -7.36 -1.38
CA ASP A 386 7.12 -8.11 -2.63
C ASP A 386 5.98 -7.92 -3.65
N THR A 387 4.84 -7.36 -3.23
CA THR A 387 3.64 -7.22 -4.07
C THR A 387 3.44 -5.83 -4.68
N THR A 388 4.33 -4.88 -4.41
CA THR A 388 4.21 -3.50 -4.87
C THR A 388 5.21 -3.28 -6.01
N PRO A 389 4.91 -2.42 -7.01
CA PRO A 389 5.87 -2.14 -8.08
C PRO A 389 7.05 -1.33 -7.54
N ILE A 390 7.97 -2.02 -6.89
CA ILE A 390 9.32 -1.55 -6.69
C ILE A 390 10.00 -1.64 -8.06
N PRO A 391 10.82 -0.65 -8.45
CA PRO A 391 11.72 -0.81 -9.60
C PRO A 391 12.50 -2.11 -9.46
N SER A 392 12.79 -2.79 -10.57
CA SER A 392 13.63 -4.00 -10.49
C SER A 392 14.98 -3.64 -9.85
N SER A 393 15.66 -4.62 -9.23
CA SER A 393 16.94 -4.39 -8.56
C SER A 393 18.07 -3.92 -9.49
N LYS A 394 17.81 -3.84 -10.79
CA LYS A 394 18.71 -3.32 -11.82
C LYS A 394 18.38 -1.87 -12.22
N VAL A 395 17.20 -1.36 -11.88
CA VAL A 395 16.78 0.02 -12.21
C VAL A 395 17.41 1.00 -11.22
N LEU A 396 18.03 2.04 -11.78
CA LEU A 396 18.63 3.14 -11.01
C LEU A 396 17.55 4.10 -10.49
N VAL A 397 17.42 4.12 -9.17
CA VAL A 397 16.62 5.06 -8.38
C VAL A 397 17.46 6.28 -8.04
N SER A 398 16.94 7.47 -8.29
CA SER A 398 17.57 8.75 -7.96
C SER A 398 17.03 9.37 -6.68
N LEU A 399 15.80 9.01 -6.26
CA LEU A 399 15.24 9.45 -4.99
C LEU A 399 14.30 8.41 -4.38
N PHE A 400 14.40 8.22 -3.06
CA PHE A 400 13.47 7.40 -2.29
C PHE A 400 13.06 8.12 -1.01
N ASN A 401 11.89 8.75 -1.01
CA ASN A 401 11.35 9.48 0.13
C ASN A 401 10.21 8.71 0.77
N VAL A 402 10.21 8.66 2.10
CA VAL A 402 9.14 8.05 2.90
C VAL A 402 8.57 9.11 3.81
N TYR A 403 7.26 9.27 3.81
CA TYR A 403 6.55 10.30 4.54
C TYR A 403 5.71 9.70 5.67
N TYR A 404 5.69 10.41 6.78
CA TYR A 404 5.12 9.99 8.06
C TYR A 404 4.24 11.10 8.63
N SER A 405 3.28 10.69 9.47
CA SER A 405 2.49 11.62 10.29
C SER A 405 2.73 11.32 11.77
N TYR A 406 3.08 12.35 12.55
CA TYR A 406 3.24 12.22 14.01
C TYR A 406 1.96 11.76 14.71
N LYS A 407 0.77 11.89 14.08
CA LYS A 407 -0.51 11.34 14.58
C LYS A 407 -0.48 9.82 14.77
N VAL A 408 0.30 9.13 13.94
CA VAL A 408 0.45 7.66 13.96
C VAL A 408 1.91 7.25 14.15
N ALA A 409 2.71 8.16 14.71
CA ALA A 409 4.11 7.98 15.05
C ALA A 409 4.97 7.42 13.90
N THR A 410 5.43 6.18 14.04
CA THR A 410 6.46 5.55 13.22
C THR A 410 5.92 4.83 11.99
N TYR A 411 4.64 5.00 11.67
CA TYR A 411 4.00 4.32 10.53
C TYR A 411 4.21 5.12 9.24
N PRO A 412 4.95 4.59 8.26
CA PRO A 412 5.06 5.23 6.95
C PRO A 412 3.72 5.10 6.21
N LEU A 413 3.25 6.22 5.65
CA LEU A 413 1.93 6.32 5.01
C LEU A 413 2.01 6.60 3.50
N LEU A 414 3.12 7.20 3.06
CA LEU A 414 3.32 7.59 1.67
C LEU A 414 4.81 7.40 1.31
N ILE A 415 5.08 6.84 0.14
CA ILE A 415 6.42 6.65 -0.42
C ILE A 415 6.45 7.33 -1.78
N TYR A 416 7.55 8.02 -2.07
CA TYR A 416 7.86 8.59 -3.36
C TYR A 416 9.16 7.98 -3.87
N ILE A 417 9.13 7.48 -5.10
CA ILE A 417 10.29 6.90 -5.78
C ILE A 417 10.47 7.64 -7.11
N LEU A 418 11.67 8.18 -7.33
CA LEU A 418 12.09 8.75 -8.60
C LEU A 418 13.16 7.84 -9.21
N TYR A 419 12.95 7.40 -10.45
CA TYR A 419 13.92 6.59 -11.20
C TYR A 419 13.78 6.94 -12.69
N GLY A 420 14.90 7.30 -13.33
CA GLY A 420 14.84 7.99 -14.63
C GLY A 420 13.97 9.25 -14.54
N GLU A 421 13.01 9.37 -15.45
CA GLU A 421 11.99 10.44 -15.42
C GLU A 421 10.70 10.01 -14.70
N THR A 422 10.59 8.74 -14.31
CA THR A 422 9.38 8.17 -13.74
C THR A 422 9.24 8.50 -12.26
N GLN A 423 8.05 8.95 -11.89
CA GLN A 423 7.67 9.27 -10.52
C GLN A 423 6.59 8.30 -10.05
N THR A 424 6.89 7.53 -9.02
CA THR A 424 5.94 6.58 -8.42
C THR A 424 5.60 7.01 -7.00
N TRP A 425 4.31 7.18 -6.74
CA TRP A 425 3.77 7.43 -5.41
C TRP A 425 3.06 6.18 -4.92
N LEU A 426 3.43 5.69 -3.74
CA LEU A 426 2.77 4.57 -3.07
C LEU A 426 2.14 5.08 -1.79
N ARG A 427 0.88 4.73 -1.54
CA ARG A 427 0.13 5.14 -0.36
C ARG A 427 -0.43 3.93 0.37
N ARG A 428 -0.59 4.07 1.69
CA ARG A 428 -1.46 3.20 2.48
C ARG A 428 -2.14 4.00 3.59
N PHE A 429 -3.27 3.53 4.11
CA PHE A 429 -3.85 4.08 5.32
C PHE A 429 -3.17 3.48 6.56
N TYR A 430 -3.29 4.17 7.70
CA TYR A 430 -2.76 3.69 8.96
C TYR A 430 -3.36 2.31 9.28
N GLY A 431 -2.49 1.33 9.44
CA GLY A 431 -2.86 -0.05 9.71
C GLY A 431 -3.13 -0.91 8.47
N ASP A 432 -3.04 -0.38 7.25
CA ASP A 432 -3.18 -1.19 6.05
C ASP A 432 -1.96 -2.13 5.88
N VAL A 433 -2.25 -3.36 5.44
CA VAL A 433 -1.22 -4.37 5.16
C VAL A 433 -0.71 -4.35 3.72
N LYS A 434 -1.36 -3.56 2.83
CA LYS A 434 -1.00 -3.42 1.42
C LYS A 434 -0.75 -1.96 1.08
N TRP A 435 0.10 -1.73 0.09
CA TRP A 435 0.33 -0.43 -0.51
C TRP A 435 -0.40 -0.34 -1.85
N GLU A 436 -0.96 0.83 -2.12
CA GLU A 436 -1.69 1.15 -3.34
C GLU A 436 -0.89 2.21 -4.11
N ILE A 437 -0.76 2.06 -5.43
CA ILE A 437 -0.13 3.07 -6.29
C ILE A 437 -1.09 4.26 -6.39
N LEU A 438 -0.62 5.46 -6.08
CA LEU A 438 -1.35 6.68 -6.38
C LEU A 438 -1.15 7.04 -7.85
N GLY A 439 -2.26 7.20 -8.58
CA GLY A 439 -2.21 7.62 -9.98
C GLY A 439 -1.47 8.95 -10.15
N SER A 440 -0.77 9.12 -11.27
CA SER A 440 0.09 10.28 -11.57
C SER A 440 -0.61 11.64 -11.52
N GLN A 441 -1.94 11.68 -11.65
CA GLN A 441 -2.73 12.92 -11.58
C GLN A 441 -2.90 13.48 -10.16
N THR A 442 -2.60 12.69 -9.12
CA THR A 442 -2.94 13.07 -7.73
C THR A 442 -1.92 14.00 -7.09
N LEU A 443 -0.65 13.92 -7.53
CA LEU A 443 0.47 14.72 -7.03
C LEU A 443 1.36 15.12 -8.20
N ALA A 444 1.44 16.43 -8.47
CA ALA A 444 2.20 16.95 -9.59
C ALA A 444 3.72 16.85 -9.37
N THR A 445 4.20 17.11 -8.14
CA THR A 445 5.63 17.07 -7.80
C THR A 445 5.84 16.71 -6.32
N ARG A 446 7.06 16.32 -5.95
CA ARG A 446 7.48 16.10 -4.55
C ARG A 446 7.48 17.39 -3.71
N ASP A 447 7.47 18.55 -4.36
CA ASP A 447 7.58 19.85 -3.71
C ASP A 447 6.21 20.41 -3.29
N ASP A 448 5.10 19.78 -3.69
CA ASP A 448 3.76 20.13 -3.22
C ASP A 448 3.50 19.58 -1.81
N LEU A 449 4.17 20.19 -0.82
CA LEU A 449 4.05 19.83 0.59
C LEU A 449 2.62 19.96 1.11
N THR A 450 1.77 20.82 0.51
CA THR A 450 0.38 20.97 0.91
C THR A 450 -0.46 19.77 0.50
N ALA A 451 -0.33 19.30 -0.74
CA ALA A 451 -1.01 18.08 -1.18
C ALA A 451 -0.50 16.84 -0.44
N ILE A 452 0.81 16.74 -0.20
CA ILE A 452 1.43 15.65 0.58
C ILE A 452 0.85 15.63 2.00
N ARG A 453 0.84 16.77 2.71
CA ARG A 453 0.27 16.87 4.07
C ARG A 453 -1.21 16.50 4.12
N ARG A 454 -2.01 16.92 3.13
CA ARG A 454 -3.42 16.51 3.01
C ARG A 454 -3.55 14.99 2.90
N ILE A 455 -2.74 14.34 2.05
CA ILE A 455 -2.77 12.89 1.89
C ILE A 455 -2.32 12.18 3.17
N LEU A 456 -1.28 12.67 3.84
CA LEU A 456 -0.81 12.10 5.11
C LEU A 456 -1.86 12.21 6.20
N ASN A 457 -2.51 13.37 6.32
CA ASN A 457 -3.61 13.59 7.26
C ASN A 457 -4.78 12.65 6.97
N ASP A 458 -5.20 12.54 5.71
CA ASP A 458 -6.28 11.65 5.29
C ASP A 458 -5.95 10.16 5.56
N SER A 459 -4.69 9.77 5.32
CA SER A 459 -4.15 8.41 5.50
C SER A 459 -3.87 8.05 6.95
N SER A 460 -3.72 9.03 7.84
CA SER A 460 -3.49 8.80 9.27
C SER A 460 -4.70 8.20 9.98
N ILE A 461 -5.88 8.29 9.36
CA ILE A 461 -7.09 7.62 9.82
C ILE A 461 -7.24 6.30 9.07
N PRO A 462 -7.37 5.15 9.76
CA PRO A 462 -7.53 3.85 9.12
C PRO A 462 -8.74 3.80 8.19
N ASN A 463 -8.66 3.08 7.08
CA ASN A 463 -9.77 2.86 6.17
C ASN A 463 -10.11 1.37 6.09
N VAL A 464 -11.11 0.93 6.85
CA VAL A 464 -11.27 -0.49 7.20
C VAL A 464 -12.48 -1.15 6.53
N ALA A 465 -12.34 -2.42 6.19
CA ALA A 465 -13.44 -3.28 5.75
C ALA A 465 -14.05 -4.02 6.95
N ILE A 466 -15.24 -3.63 7.40
CA ILE A 466 -15.90 -4.19 8.59
C ILE A 466 -16.70 -5.44 8.22
N ASP A 467 -16.47 -6.53 8.95
CA ASP A 467 -17.20 -7.80 8.80
C ASP A 467 -18.18 -8.03 9.95
N PHE A 468 -19.46 -7.84 9.65
CA PHE A 468 -20.60 -8.04 10.53
C PHE A 468 -20.99 -9.51 10.74
N GLY A 469 -20.46 -10.43 9.93
CA GLY A 469 -20.59 -11.88 10.17
C GLY A 469 -19.78 -12.36 11.38
N ARG A 470 -18.99 -11.48 12.01
CA ARG A 470 -18.20 -11.80 13.21
C ARG A 470 -19.05 -11.69 14.46
N THR A 471 -19.26 -12.82 15.13
CA THR A 471 -20.30 -12.96 16.16
C THR A 471 -19.75 -13.15 17.58
N ARG A 472 -18.46 -13.47 17.69
CA ARG A 472 -17.81 -13.75 18.97
C ARG A 472 -17.43 -12.43 19.64
N THR A 473 -17.73 -12.31 20.93
CA THR A 473 -17.46 -11.16 21.81
C THR A 473 -15.95 -11.03 22.08
N THR A 474 -15.20 -10.83 21.02
CA THR A 474 -13.75 -10.96 20.98
C THR A 474 -13.12 -9.85 20.17
N MET A 475 -11.83 -9.63 20.44
CA MET A 475 -10.96 -8.85 19.59
C MET A 475 -10.80 -9.54 18.23
N TYR A 476 -10.78 -8.76 17.14
CA TYR A 476 -10.49 -9.26 15.79
C TYR A 476 -9.72 -8.23 14.97
N TYR A 477 -9.22 -8.65 13.81
CA TYR A 477 -8.56 -7.81 12.82
C TYR A 477 -9.46 -7.75 11.59
N PRO A 478 -10.04 -6.59 11.23
CA PRO A 478 -10.79 -6.46 9.99
C PRO A 478 -9.92 -6.81 8.77
N SER A 479 -10.56 -7.24 7.69
CA SER A 479 -9.85 -7.68 6.49
C SER A 479 -8.99 -6.55 5.91
N GLY A 480 -7.72 -6.83 5.64
CA GLY A 480 -6.79 -5.87 5.05
C GLY A 480 -6.12 -4.90 6.04
N THR A 481 -6.39 -5.01 7.35
CA THR A 481 -5.76 -4.15 8.37
C THR A 481 -5.07 -4.95 9.48
N SER A 482 -3.98 -4.40 10.02
CA SER A 482 -3.28 -4.88 11.21
C SER A 482 -3.85 -4.33 12.53
N LEU A 483 -4.90 -3.51 12.47
CA LEU A 483 -5.51 -2.90 13.66
C LEU A 483 -6.54 -3.81 14.31
N LYS A 484 -6.58 -3.76 15.65
CA LYS A 484 -7.49 -4.55 16.47
C LYS A 484 -8.82 -3.81 16.71
N PHE A 485 -9.92 -4.52 16.49
CA PHE A 485 -11.28 -4.07 16.75
C PHE A 485 -11.93 -4.94 17.83
N ARG A 486 -12.81 -4.35 18.62
CA ARG A 486 -13.63 -5.00 19.64
C ARG A 486 -15.08 -5.04 19.16
N ILE A 487 -15.77 -6.14 19.48
CA ILE A 487 -17.21 -6.30 19.26
C ILE A 487 -17.91 -6.32 20.61
N ASP A 488 -18.71 -5.29 20.88
CA ASP A 488 -19.56 -5.19 22.04
C ASP A 488 -20.97 -5.65 21.66
N ARG A 489 -21.42 -6.75 22.27
CA ARG A 489 -22.76 -7.31 22.05
C ARG A 489 -23.72 -6.82 23.14
N ALA A 490 -24.84 -6.24 22.74
CA ALA A 490 -25.88 -5.79 23.65
C ALA A 490 -27.26 -6.22 23.17
N LYS A 491 -28.16 -6.55 24.10
CA LYS A 491 -29.58 -6.76 23.80
C LYS A 491 -30.24 -5.39 23.70
N VAL A 492 -31.04 -5.14 22.65
CA VAL A 492 -31.70 -3.84 22.46
C VAL A 492 -32.90 -3.78 23.41
N GLN A 493 -32.74 -3.03 24.50
CA GLN A 493 -33.73 -3.00 25.58
C GLN A 493 -34.09 -4.44 26.03
N LYS A 494 -35.38 -4.75 26.21
CA LYS A 494 -35.86 -6.08 26.60
C LYS A 494 -36.48 -6.86 25.41
N SER A 495 -36.17 -6.46 24.18
CA SER A 495 -36.74 -7.02 22.93
C SER A 495 -36.07 -8.32 22.46
N GLY A 496 -36.49 -8.89 21.33
CA GLY A 496 -35.79 -10.00 20.66
C GLY A 496 -34.51 -9.58 19.90
N TYR A 497 -34.18 -8.28 19.85
CA TYR A 497 -33.10 -7.75 19.03
C TYR A 497 -31.76 -7.67 19.75
N TYR A 498 -30.68 -7.81 18.99
CA TYR A 498 -29.32 -7.69 19.47
C TYR A 498 -28.51 -6.74 18.58
N GLY A 499 -27.79 -5.82 19.22
CA GLY A 499 -26.81 -4.95 18.59
C GLY A 499 -25.39 -5.49 18.77
N PHE A 500 -24.60 -5.38 17.71
CA PHE A 500 -23.19 -5.72 17.68
C PHE A 500 -22.41 -4.47 17.29
N LYS A 501 -21.78 -3.83 18.27
CA LYS A 501 -21.01 -2.60 18.09
C LYS A 501 -19.55 -2.93 17.85
N HIS A 502 -19.07 -2.65 16.64
CA HIS A 502 -17.67 -2.75 16.26
C HIS A 502 -16.99 -1.41 16.54
N SER A 503 -15.92 -1.43 17.33
CA SER A 503 -15.14 -0.23 17.66
C SER A 503 -13.65 -0.55 17.65
N ARG A 504 -12.83 0.44 17.31
CA ARG A 504 -11.38 0.32 17.47
C ARG A 504 -11.03 0.39 18.96
N LEU A 505 -9.94 -0.26 19.36
CA LEU A 505 -9.44 -0.14 20.73
C LEU A 505 -9.26 1.34 21.13
N TYR A 506 -9.59 1.65 22.38
CA TYR A 506 -9.49 3.00 22.96
C TYR A 506 -10.37 4.07 22.28
N GLY A 507 -11.43 3.68 21.55
CA GLY A 507 -12.38 4.63 20.96
C GLY A 507 -11.79 5.48 19.84
N GLN A 508 -10.74 4.99 19.18
CA GLN A 508 -10.07 5.74 18.13
C GLN A 508 -10.86 5.72 16.82
N ALA A 509 -10.84 6.82 16.08
CA ALA A 509 -11.59 6.96 14.84
C ALA A 509 -11.06 6.06 13.69
N PHE A 510 -11.95 5.74 12.74
CA PHE A 510 -11.67 5.04 11.48
C PHE A 510 -12.69 5.45 10.40
N LYS A 511 -12.32 5.26 9.14
CA LYS A 511 -13.20 5.37 7.96
C LYS A 511 -13.64 3.99 7.50
N ILE A 512 -14.79 3.92 6.83
CA ILE A 512 -15.36 2.66 6.36
C ILE A 512 -15.05 2.50 4.88
N LYS A 513 -14.18 1.54 4.55
CA LYS A 513 -13.86 1.16 3.15
C LYS A 513 -14.99 0.35 2.55
N SER A 514 -15.48 -0.62 3.31
CA SER A 514 -16.61 -1.47 2.94
C SER A 514 -17.20 -2.13 4.17
N ILE A 515 -18.43 -2.60 4.05
CA ILE A 515 -19.10 -3.40 5.06
C ILE A 515 -19.49 -4.71 4.40
N VAL A 516 -19.11 -5.82 5.03
CA VAL A 516 -19.49 -7.17 4.60
C VAL A 516 -20.21 -7.87 5.73
N CYS A 517 -21.12 -8.78 5.40
CA CYS A 517 -21.79 -9.63 6.38
C CYS A 517 -21.80 -11.05 5.82
N GLY A 518 -20.83 -11.86 6.26
CA GLY A 518 -20.53 -13.14 5.62
C GLY A 518 -19.86 -12.92 4.26
N THR A 519 -20.42 -13.49 3.19
CA THR A 519 -19.90 -13.35 1.83
C THR A 519 -20.49 -12.15 1.06
N LYS A 520 -21.48 -11.46 1.62
CA LYS A 520 -22.20 -10.36 0.95
C LYS A 520 -21.67 -8.99 1.38
N GLN A 521 -21.38 -8.13 0.41
CA GLN A 521 -21.05 -6.72 0.65
C GLN A 521 -22.34 -5.89 0.74
N LEU A 522 -22.45 -5.03 1.76
CA LEU A 522 -23.57 -4.10 1.91
C LEU A 522 -23.33 -2.87 1.04
N LYS A 523 -24.12 -2.70 -0.03
CA LYS A 523 -24.07 -1.52 -0.91
C LYS A 523 -24.88 -0.37 -0.31
N GLY A 524 -24.57 0.87 -0.69
CA GLY A 524 -25.30 2.07 -0.26
C GLY A 524 -24.80 2.72 1.03
N ILE A 525 -23.93 2.04 1.78
CA ILE A 525 -23.29 2.58 2.98
C ILE A 525 -21.85 3.00 2.63
N ASN A 526 -21.69 4.18 2.05
CA ASN A 526 -20.38 4.77 1.78
C ASN A 526 -20.18 5.98 2.67
N SER A 527 -19.10 5.96 3.46
CA SER A 527 -18.78 7.09 4.33
C SER A 527 -17.27 7.30 4.40
N ASN A 528 -16.82 8.41 3.83
CA ASN A 528 -15.46 8.92 4.02
C ASN A 528 -15.33 9.72 5.33
N VAL A 529 -16.40 9.79 6.13
CA VAL A 529 -16.43 10.43 7.44
C VAL A 529 -15.78 9.51 8.47
N GLU A 530 -15.19 10.12 9.48
CA GLU A 530 -14.54 9.43 10.60
C GLU A 530 -15.58 8.97 11.63
N TRP A 531 -15.49 7.70 12.02
CA TRP A 531 -16.37 7.07 12.99
C TRP A 531 -15.56 6.41 14.11
N GLU A 532 -16.04 6.48 15.34
CA GLU A 532 -15.45 5.76 16.48
C GLU A 532 -16.00 4.33 16.60
N SER A 533 -17.19 4.09 16.03
CA SER A 533 -17.86 2.81 16.06
C SER A 533 -18.87 2.65 14.93
N ILE A 534 -19.26 1.41 14.69
CA ILE A 534 -20.37 1.04 13.82
C ILE A 534 -21.14 -0.12 14.45
N SER A 535 -22.46 -0.06 14.46
CA SER A 535 -23.32 -1.07 15.06
C SER A 535 -24.22 -1.73 14.03
N ALA A 536 -24.37 -3.05 14.15
CA ALA A 536 -25.31 -3.84 13.35
C ALA A 536 -26.38 -4.45 14.27
N TYR A 537 -27.66 -4.31 13.90
CA TYR A 537 -28.80 -4.79 14.68
C TYR A 537 -29.50 -5.94 13.98
N TYR A 538 -29.73 -7.01 14.73
CA TYR A 538 -30.29 -8.25 14.21
C TYR A 538 -31.54 -8.70 14.94
N TRP A 539 -32.40 -9.42 14.23
CA TRP A 539 -33.48 -10.19 14.84
C TRP A 539 -32.95 -11.49 15.42
N GLY A 540 -32.97 -11.62 16.75
CA GLY A 540 -32.42 -12.79 17.45
C GLY A 540 -30.92 -12.68 17.74
N SER A 541 -30.42 -13.69 18.44
CA SER A 541 -29.09 -13.65 19.08
C SER A 541 -27.91 -13.95 18.16
N LYS A 542 -28.15 -14.45 16.95
CA LYS A 542 -27.13 -14.84 15.96
C LYS A 542 -27.13 -13.85 14.80
N PRO A 543 -26.00 -13.20 14.49
CA PRO A 543 -25.92 -12.20 13.42
C PRO A 543 -25.77 -12.89 12.06
N LEU A 544 -26.89 -13.34 11.52
CA LEU A 544 -26.99 -13.87 10.15
C LEU A 544 -27.38 -12.74 9.20
N TYR A 545 -26.93 -12.80 7.94
CA TYR A 545 -27.27 -11.78 6.93
C TYR A 545 -28.78 -11.63 6.78
N GLU A 546 -29.54 -12.72 6.71
CA GLU A 546 -31.01 -12.65 6.57
C GLU A 546 -31.71 -12.02 7.77
N LYS A 547 -30.99 -11.89 8.90
CA LYS A 547 -31.51 -11.33 10.15
C LYS A 547 -31.00 -9.91 10.40
N LEU A 548 -30.17 -9.34 9.52
CA LEU A 548 -29.65 -7.98 9.64
C LEU A 548 -30.74 -6.97 9.29
N LEU A 549 -31.03 -6.05 10.22
CA LEU A 549 -32.16 -5.12 10.10
C LEU A 549 -31.70 -3.68 9.89
N VAL A 550 -30.77 -3.21 10.73
CA VAL A 550 -30.32 -1.81 10.78
C VAL A 550 -28.82 -1.77 10.97
N VAL A 551 -28.16 -0.84 10.26
CA VAL A 551 -26.76 -0.46 10.47
C VAL A 551 -26.71 0.96 10.97
N GLN A 552 -25.98 1.22 12.06
CA GLN A 552 -25.82 2.55 12.65
C GLN A 552 -24.34 2.95 12.66
N LEU A 553 -24.03 4.12 12.13
CA LEU A 553 -22.69 4.69 12.18
C LEU A 553 -22.57 5.59 13.44
N GLY A 554 -21.57 5.31 14.28
CA GLY A 554 -21.34 6.01 15.55
C GLY A 554 -22.34 5.64 16.66
N ASP A 555 -22.34 6.46 17.71
CA ASP A 555 -23.26 6.36 18.86
C ASP A 555 -24.43 7.35 18.82
N LYS A 556 -24.46 8.21 17.79
CA LYS A 556 -25.52 9.20 17.62
C LYS A 556 -26.63 8.56 16.79
N ASP A 557 -27.87 8.85 17.11
CA ASP A 557 -29.04 8.35 16.37
C ASP A 557 -29.18 8.95 14.95
N LYS A 558 -28.13 9.56 14.40
CA LYS A 558 -28.20 10.39 13.19
C LYS A 558 -27.93 9.63 11.89
N ASP A 559 -27.18 8.54 11.93
CA ASP A 559 -26.70 7.87 10.71
C ASP A 559 -27.04 6.39 10.74
N CYS A 560 -28.35 6.12 10.67
CA CYS A 560 -28.90 4.78 10.56
C CYS A 560 -29.26 4.45 9.10
N TYR A 561 -29.08 3.19 8.73
CA TYR A 561 -29.35 2.63 7.42
C TYR A 561 -30.21 1.38 7.59
N SER A 562 -31.20 1.21 6.72
CA SER A 562 -32.04 0.01 6.66
C SER A 562 -32.04 -0.57 5.24
N TYR A 563 -32.41 -1.83 5.12
CA TYR A 563 -32.53 -2.49 3.82
C TYR A 563 -33.61 -1.80 2.97
N GLY A 564 -33.21 -1.28 1.81
CA GLY A 564 -34.10 -0.58 0.88
C GLY A 564 -34.67 -1.45 -0.24
N GLY A 565 -34.27 -2.72 -0.32
CA GLY A 565 -34.47 -3.56 -1.50
C GLY A 565 -33.24 -3.58 -2.41
N ASP A 566 -33.23 -4.47 -3.40
CA ASP A 566 -32.19 -4.59 -4.45
C ASP A 566 -30.74 -4.67 -3.93
N ASP A 567 -30.52 -5.33 -2.79
CA ASP A 567 -29.21 -5.41 -2.12
C ASP A 567 -28.61 -4.03 -1.74
N ASN A 568 -29.43 -2.98 -1.67
CA ASN A 568 -29.00 -1.63 -1.35
C ASN A 568 -29.52 -1.17 0.03
N TRP A 569 -28.64 -0.53 0.78
CA TRP A 569 -28.95 0.06 2.09
C TRP A 569 -29.19 1.54 1.94
N ILE A 570 -30.32 2.01 2.47
CA ILE A 570 -30.74 3.40 2.38
C ILE A 570 -30.63 4.08 3.74
N GLN A 571 -30.16 5.33 3.76
CA GLN A 571 -30.13 6.12 4.97
C GLN A 571 -31.56 6.43 5.43
N THR A 572 -31.85 6.19 6.70
CA THR A 572 -33.20 6.33 7.24
C THR A 572 -33.51 7.80 7.56
N ASP A 573 -34.76 8.18 7.36
CA ASP A 573 -35.24 9.56 7.61
C ASP A 573 -34.97 10.03 9.06
N GLY A 574 -34.70 11.32 9.17
CA GLY A 574 -34.58 12.12 10.38
C GLY A 574 -35.61 11.84 11.47
N SER A 575 -36.86 11.63 11.07
CA SER A 575 -38.01 11.55 11.98
C SER A 575 -38.02 10.30 12.86
N LEU A 576 -37.45 9.18 12.39
CA LEU A 576 -37.40 7.91 13.12
C LEU A 576 -36.23 7.81 14.10
N ARG A 577 -35.34 8.81 14.10
CA ARG A 577 -34.05 8.79 14.81
C ARG A 577 -34.20 8.73 16.33
N ASN A 578 -35.24 9.32 16.90
CA ASN A 578 -35.38 9.38 18.36
C ASN A 578 -35.81 8.04 19.01
N ASN A 579 -36.04 6.99 18.21
CA ASN A 579 -36.41 5.67 18.73
C ASN A 579 -35.80 4.54 17.89
N LEU A 580 -34.55 4.18 18.18
CA LEU A 580 -33.87 3.05 17.55
C LEU A 580 -34.71 1.75 17.55
N LEU A 581 -35.45 1.46 18.63
CA LEU A 581 -36.30 0.27 18.69
C LEU A 581 -37.43 0.35 17.66
N GLY A 582 -38.08 1.50 17.51
CA GLY A 582 -39.10 1.72 16.48
C GLY A 582 -38.55 1.58 15.07
N LEU A 583 -37.32 2.03 14.81
CA LEU A 583 -36.65 1.83 13.53
C LEU A 583 -36.37 0.34 13.25
N ILE A 584 -35.88 -0.39 14.25
CA ILE A 584 -35.62 -1.84 14.15
C ILE A 584 -36.93 -2.60 13.93
N ASP A 585 -38.00 -2.26 14.66
CA ASP A 585 -39.33 -2.85 14.49
C ASP A 585 -39.88 -2.61 13.07
N ASN A 586 -39.71 -1.40 12.53
CA ASN A 586 -40.11 -1.07 11.17
C ASN A 586 -39.34 -1.92 10.14
N ALA A 587 -38.00 -1.95 10.25
CA ALA A 587 -37.16 -2.76 9.37
C ALA A 587 -37.53 -4.26 9.45
N ASN A 588 -37.76 -4.77 10.65
CA ASN A 588 -38.15 -6.17 10.85
C ASN A 588 -39.54 -6.49 10.28
N CYS A 589 -40.52 -5.57 10.36
CA CYS A 589 -41.78 -5.78 9.67
C CYS A 589 -41.57 -5.88 8.15
N ASN A 590 -40.79 -4.98 7.57
CA ASN A 590 -40.62 -4.93 6.13
C ASN A 590 -39.91 -6.18 5.58
N ILE A 591 -38.82 -6.60 6.25
CA ILE A 591 -37.95 -7.72 5.85
C ILE A 591 -38.58 -9.07 6.21
N ASN A 592 -38.96 -9.25 7.48
CA ASN A 592 -39.34 -10.57 8.02
C ASN A 592 -40.85 -10.72 8.27
N LYS A 593 -41.67 -9.75 7.85
CA LYS A 593 -43.12 -9.70 8.14
C LYS A 593 -43.40 -9.89 9.63
N ALA A 594 -42.53 -9.32 10.48
CA ALA A 594 -42.58 -9.49 11.92
C ALA A 594 -43.18 -8.24 12.57
N HIS A 595 -44.44 -8.36 13.01
CA HIS A 595 -45.26 -7.24 13.47
C HIS A 595 -45.19 -7.05 14.99
N VAL A 596 -45.37 -5.80 15.43
CA VAL A 596 -45.54 -5.48 16.85
C VAL A 596 -47.03 -5.51 17.18
N ILE A 597 -47.43 -6.34 18.15
CA ILE A 597 -48.83 -6.47 18.58
C ILE A 597 -49.12 -5.53 19.75
N ASP A 598 -50.14 -4.68 19.61
CA ASP A 598 -50.64 -3.83 20.70
C ASP A 598 -51.73 -4.57 21.48
N LEU A 599 -51.36 -5.14 22.61
CA LEU A 599 -52.24 -5.89 23.51
C LEU A 599 -53.32 -5.00 24.15
N GLY A 600 -53.13 -3.68 24.16
CA GLY A 600 -54.10 -2.72 24.68
C GLY A 600 -55.23 -2.40 23.70
N SER A 601 -55.04 -2.71 22.41
CA SER A 601 -56.01 -2.37 21.37
C SER A 601 -57.24 -3.29 21.42
N LYS A 602 -58.42 -2.70 21.27
CA LYS A 602 -59.72 -3.40 21.25
C LYS A 602 -60.44 -3.23 19.91
N LYS A 603 -59.77 -2.63 18.93
CA LYS A 603 -60.29 -2.30 17.59
C LYS A 603 -59.22 -2.63 16.58
N ILE A 604 -59.61 -2.72 15.32
CA ILE A 604 -58.67 -2.87 14.19
C ILE A 604 -57.66 -1.71 14.24
N TYR A 605 -56.39 -2.02 14.01
CA TYR A 605 -55.30 -1.04 13.95
C TYR A 605 -54.25 -1.49 12.95
N ASP A 606 -53.43 -0.55 12.49
CA ASP A 606 -52.35 -0.85 11.55
C ASP A 606 -51.03 -1.06 12.29
N CYS A 607 -50.22 -1.99 11.79
CA CYS A 607 -48.84 -2.15 12.24
C CYS A 607 -48.06 -0.86 11.95
N GLN A 608 -47.46 -0.27 12.99
CA GLN A 608 -46.78 1.03 12.89
C GLN A 608 -45.57 1.03 11.94
N GLY A 609 -44.99 -0.14 11.64
CA GLY A 609 -43.87 -0.23 10.69
C GLY A 609 -44.32 -0.20 9.23
N CYS A 610 -45.22 -1.11 8.88
CA CYS A 610 -45.51 -1.48 7.49
C CYS A 610 -46.97 -1.18 7.06
N GLY A 611 -47.81 -0.69 7.97
CA GLY A 611 -49.22 -0.38 7.69
C GLY A 611 -50.13 -1.61 7.55
N THR A 612 -49.62 -2.83 7.70
CA THR A 612 -50.45 -4.05 7.66
C THR A 612 -51.52 -4.01 8.74
N GLY A 613 -52.77 -4.23 8.33
CA GLY A 613 -53.90 -4.28 9.24
C GLY A 613 -53.79 -5.45 10.22
N ILE A 614 -54.12 -5.18 11.47
CA ILE A 614 -54.29 -6.21 12.51
C ILE A 614 -55.77 -6.20 12.87
N THR A 615 -56.49 -7.23 12.45
CA THR A 615 -57.90 -7.37 12.79
C THR A 615 -58.03 -7.76 14.24
N VAL A 616 -59.04 -7.20 14.90
CA VAL A 616 -59.33 -7.51 16.30
C VAL A 616 -60.76 -8.00 16.39
N HIS A 617 -60.93 -9.31 16.61
CA HIS A 617 -62.24 -9.93 16.80
C HIS A 617 -62.53 -10.06 18.29
N THR A 618 -63.71 -9.60 18.72
CA THR A 618 -64.14 -9.78 20.10
C THR A 618 -64.85 -11.13 20.25
N ILE A 619 -64.27 -12.00 21.05
CA ILE A 619 -64.85 -13.29 21.42
C ILE A 619 -65.50 -13.11 22.80
N TYR A 620 -66.82 -12.95 22.80
CA TYR A 620 -67.58 -12.72 24.03
C TYR A 620 -67.68 -14.00 24.87
N SER A 621 -67.22 -13.91 26.11
CA SER A 621 -67.58 -14.82 27.18
C SER A 621 -68.35 -14.04 28.22
N SER A 622 -69.32 -14.66 28.88
CA SER A 622 -70.04 -14.03 30.00
C SER A 622 -69.13 -13.73 31.21
N LEU A 623 -67.88 -14.21 31.20
CA LEU A 623 -66.98 -14.20 32.35
C LEU A 623 -65.68 -13.42 32.11
N TYR A 624 -65.30 -13.17 30.86
CA TYR A 624 -64.09 -12.43 30.47
C TYR A 624 -64.26 -11.89 29.04
N ASN A 625 -63.49 -10.85 28.69
CA ASN A 625 -63.38 -10.42 27.30
C ASN A 625 -62.13 -11.04 26.69
N CYS A 626 -62.26 -11.66 25.52
CA CYS A 626 -61.14 -12.14 24.73
C CYS A 626 -61.10 -11.38 23.41
N TYR A 627 -59.94 -10.81 23.08
CA TYR A 627 -59.70 -10.15 21.81
C TYR A 627 -58.72 -11.00 21.01
N GLU A 628 -59.13 -11.46 19.83
CA GLU A 628 -58.29 -12.17 18.90
C GLU A 628 -57.67 -11.16 17.93
N HIS A 629 -56.37 -10.94 18.06
CA HIS A 629 -55.58 -10.11 17.16
C HIS A 629 -55.02 -11.00 16.07
N THR A 630 -55.40 -10.77 14.82
CA THR A 630 -54.92 -11.52 13.66
C THR A 630 -54.22 -10.58 12.68
N ILE A 631 -52.97 -10.88 12.36
CA ILE A 631 -52.20 -10.17 11.35
C ILE A 631 -52.74 -10.57 9.98
N THR A 632 -53.13 -9.61 9.15
CA THR A 632 -53.60 -9.90 7.80
C THR A 632 -52.43 -10.18 6.87
N GLY A 633 -52.40 -11.37 6.24
CA GLY A 633 -51.40 -11.75 5.24
C GLY A 633 -50.63 -13.03 5.58
N ASP A 634 -50.14 -13.71 4.55
CA ASP A 634 -49.40 -14.97 4.69
C ASP A 634 -47.97 -14.74 5.21
N GLY A 635 -47.42 -15.71 5.94
CA GLY A 635 -46.03 -15.68 6.43
C GLY A 635 -45.76 -14.68 7.56
N SER A 636 -46.80 -14.24 8.26
CA SER A 636 -46.69 -13.27 9.36
C SER A 636 -45.93 -13.83 10.57
N SER A 637 -45.14 -12.98 11.21
CA SER A 637 -44.42 -13.23 12.46
C SER A 637 -44.74 -12.15 13.50
N ILE A 638 -44.42 -12.40 14.77
CA ILE A 638 -44.57 -11.43 15.86
C ILE A 638 -43.19 -11.10 16.42
N SER A 639 -42.77 -9.85 16.28
CA SER A 639 -41.47 -9.38 16.73
C SER A 639 -41.46 -8.90 18.17
N ASN A 640 -42.52 -8.23 18.60
CA ASN A 640 -42.63 -7.64 19.93
C ASN A 640 -44.09 -7.41 20.33
N PHE A 641 -44.29 -7.08 21.60
CA PHE A 641 -45.59 -6.75 22.18
C PHE A 641 -45.53 -5.40 22.87
N LYS A 642 -46.62 -4.67 22.83
CA LYS A 642 -46.79 -3.41 23.56
C LYS A 642 -48.19 -3.30 24.14
N ASP A 643 -48.31 -2.45 25.13
CA ASP A 643 -49.56 -2.05 25.79
C ASP A 643 -49.66 -0.52 25.64
N GLY A 644 -50.33 -0.09 24.55
CA GLY A 644 -50.33 1.30 24.10
C GLY A 644 -48.93 1.79 23.71
N ASN A 645 -48.39 2.74 24.47
CA ASN A 645 -47.06 3.32 24.21
C ASN A 645 -45.91 2.61 24.94
N SER A 646 -46.20 1.57 25.71
CA SER A 646 -45.18 0.87 26.51
C SER A 646 -44.90 -0.52 25.95
N TYR A 647 -43.64 -0.84 25.70
CA TYR A 647 -43.24 -2.20 25.31
C TYR A 647 -43.38 -3.17 26.48
N ASP A 648 -43.92 -4.33 26.17
CA ASP A 648 -44.02 -5.45 27.08
C ASP A 648 -42.72 -6.25 27.12
N THR A 649 -42.51 -6.95 28.24
CA THR A 649 -41.25 -7.61 28.55
C THR A 649 -41.51 -9.02 29.05
N GLY A 650 -40.67 -9.98 28.69
CA GLY A 650 -40.80 -11.37 29.14
C GLY A 650 -41.67 -12.27 28.24
N ILE A 651 -42.17 -11.74 27.13
CA ILE A 651 -42.72 -12.51 26.01
C ILE A 651 -41.60 -12.58 24.94
N PRO A 652 -41.24 -13.78 24.42
CA PRO A 652 -40.26 -13.88 23.33
C PRO A 652 -40.88 -13.49 21.99
N GLU A 653 -40.04 -13.36 20.97
CA GLU A 653 -40.43 -13.29 19.56
C GLU A 653 -41.01 -14.62 19.05
N PHE A 654 -41.88 -14.56 18.03
CA PHE A 654 -42.53 -15.74 17.42
C PHE A 654 -42.45 -15.69 15.89
N GLU A 655 -41.63 -16.56 15.29
CA GLU A 655 -41.54 -16.74 13.83
C GLU A 655 -42.74 -17.55 13.30
N ASN A 656 -43.39 -17.07 12.24
CA ASN A 656 -44.53 -17.69 11.55
C ASN A 656 -45.82 -17.82 12.37
N PHE A 657 -46.04 -16.98 13.37
CA PHE A 657 -47.31 -16.89 14.11
C PHE A 657 -48.08 -15.63 13.72
N SER A 658 -49.37 -15.76 13.40
CA SER A 658 -50.22 -14.64 12.98
C SER A 658 -51.27 -14.19 14.00
N THR A 659 -51.52 -14.97 15.06
CA THR A 659 -52.70 -14.76 15.91
C THR A 659 -52.35 -14.69 17.39
N VAL A 660 -52.92 -13.72 18.10
CA VAL A 660 -52.75 -13.53 19.54
C VAL A 660 -54.12 -13.38 20.20
N TYR A 661 -54.46 -14.27 21.11
CA TYR A 661 -55.64 -14.12 21.96
C TYR A 661 -55.26 -13.37 23.23
N VAL A 662 -55.99 -12.30 23.52
CA VAL A 662 -55.72 -11.37 24.61
C VAL A 662 -56.91 -11.36 25.56
N TYR A 663 -56.70 -11.86 26.79
CA TYR A 663 -57.76 -12.06 27.77
C TYR A 663 -57.75 -10.97 28.85
N TRP A 664 -58.93 -10.40 29.07
CA TRP A 664 -59.20 -9.34 30.05
C TRP A 664 -60.23 -9.82 31.07
N SER A 665 -59.96 -9.59 32.36
CA SER A 665 -60.96 -9.87 33.40
C SER A 665 -62.07 -8.82 33.38
N LEU A 666 -63.32 -9.25 33.57
CA LEU A 666 -64.45 -8.34 33.77
C LEU A 666 -64.40 -7.62 35.13
N GLN A 667 -63.62 -8.14 36.09
CA GLN A 667 -63.57 -7.65 37.47
C GLN A 667 -62.52 -6.56 37.70
N ASN A 668 -62.41 -5.60 36.76
CA ASN A 668 -61.59 -4.37 36.83
C ASN A 668 -60.10 -4.51 36.50
N PHE A 669 -59.75 -4.67 35.22
CA PHE A 669 -58.41 -4.30 34.73
C PHE A 669 -58.48 -3.43 33.48
N ASP A 670 -57.80 -2.28 33.53
CA ASP A 670 -57.51 -1.44 32.36
C ASP A 670 -56.43 -2.04 31.45
N LYS A 671 -55.95 -3.27 31.77
CA LYS A 671 -54.88 -3.96 31.05
C LYS A 671 -55.17 -5.45 30.85
N PRO A 672 -54.66 -6.05 29.76
CA PRO A 672 -54.80 -7.49 29.53
C PRO A 672 -53.97 -8.30 30.52
N PHE A 673 -54.47 -9.48 30.91
CA PHE A 673 -53.87 -10.26 31.99
C PHE A 673 -53.24 -11.59 31.54
N LEU A 674 -53.80 -12.21 30.51
CA LEU A 674 -53.36 -13.49 29.96
C LEU A 674 -53.33 -13.37 28.44
N ILE A 675 -52.34 -13.98 27.78
CA ILE A 675 -52.27 -14.08 26.33
C ILE A 675 -51.97 -15.50 25.88
N HIS A 676 -52.44 -15.84 24.68
CA HIS A 676 -52.12 -17.08 23.98
C HIS A 676 -51.70 -16.78 22.53
N ILE A 677 -50.54 -17.30 22.13
CA ILE A 677 -50.01 -17.15 20.77
C ILE A 677 -50.44 -18.34 19.90
N SER A 678 -50.97 -18.09 18.71
CA SER A 678 -51.57 -19.10 17.83
C SER A 678 -51.38 -18.72 16.35
N GLY A 679 -51.92 -19.55 15.45
CA GLY A 679 -51.88 -19.32 14.00
C GLY A 679 -50.49 -19.55 13.44
N TYR A 680 -49.91 -20.72 13.70
CA TYR A 680 -48.61 -21.11 13.15
C TYR A 680 -48.74 -21.55 11.70
N HIS A 681 -47.98 -20.92 10.79
CA HIS A 681 -48.04 -21.16 9.35
C HIS A 681 -46.89 -22.02 8.80
N GLY A 682 -46.00 -22.50 9.67
CA GLY A 682 -44.87 -23.34 9.26
C GLY A 682 -45.18 -24.85 9.27
N ASP A 683 -44.11 -25.64 9.20
CA ASP A 683 -44.18 -27.09 9.37
C ASP A 683 -44.70 -27.44 10.78
N LYS A 684 -45.88 -28.09 10.86
CA LYS A 684 -46.54 -28.43 12.12
C LYS A 684 -45.65 -29.19 13.11
N HIS A 685 -44.62 -29.90 12.64
CA HIS A 685 -43.65 -30.56 13.52
C HIS A 685 -42.72 -29.58 14.26
N LYS A 686 -42.61 -28.34 13.78
CA LYS A 686 -41.85 -27.24 14.37
C LYS A 686 -42.73 -26.28 15.17
N GLU A 687 -44.05 -26.48 15.21
CA GLU A 687 -44.96 -25.68 16.02
C GLU A 687 -44.61 -25.83 17.51
N LEU A 688 -44.53 -24.71 18.22
CA LEU A 688 -44.27 -24.73 19.65
C LEU A 688 -45.38 -25.50 20.39
N PRO A 689 -45.04 -26.36 21.38
CA PRO A 689 -46.04 -27.03 22.20
C PRO A 689 -47.02 -26.03 22.82
N TYR A 690 -48.29 -26.42 23.02
CA TYR A 690 -49.34 -25.51 23.52
C TYR A 690 -48.97 -24.80 24.83
N ASP A 691 -48.30 -25.50 25.75
CA ASP A 691 -47.83 -24.96 27.02
C ASP A 691 -46.69 -23.94 26.88
N GLN A 692 -46.14 -23.80 25.67
CA GLN A 692 -45.13 -22.80 25.37
C GLN A 692 -45.66 -21.48 24.83
N ARG A 693 -46.98 -21.39 24.65
CA ARG A 693 -47.64 -20.27 23.97
C ARG A 693 -48.51 -19.41 24.90
N TRP A 694 -48.55 -19.73 26.19
CA TRP A 694 -49.30 -18.99 27.20
C TRP A 694 -48.41 -18.13 28.08
N TYR A 695 -48.80 -16.86 28.26
CA TYR A 695 -48.10 -15.91 29.10
C TYR A 695 -49.10 -15.13 29.94
N TRP A 696 -48.78 -14.90 31.21
CA TRP A 696 -49.57 -14.03 32.10
C TRP A 696 -48.76 -12.85 32.60
N ARG A 697 -49.45 -11.77 32.92
CA ARG A 697 -48.85 -10.56 33.46
C ARG A 697 -48.50 -10.77 34.93
N VAL A 698 -47.28 -10.40 35.34
CA VAL A 698 -46.78 -10.66 36.71
C VAL A 698 -47.60 -9.90 37.76
N GLU A 699 -47.92 -8.64 37.43
CA GLU A 699 -48.71 -7.71 38.22
C GLU A 699 -49.63 -6.90 37.30
N LYS A 700 -50.78 -6.48 37.85
CA LYS A 700 -51.86 -5.78 37.12
C LYS A 700 -51.38 -4.56 36.32
N VAL A 701 -50.43 -3.79 36.86
CA VAL A 701 -49.92 -2.56 36.23
C VAL A 701 -48.61 -2.75 35.46
N SER A 702 -47.93 -3.89 35.64
CA SER A 702 -46.59 -4.14 35.08
C SER A 702 -46.64 -4.47 33.60
N ASN A 703 -45.64 -4.07 32.82
CA ASN A 703 -45.46 -4.54 31.43
C ASN A 703 -44.55 -5.78 31.41
N ARG A 704 -44.63 -6.61 32.45
CA ARG A 704 -43.81 -7.82 32.59
C ARG A 704 -44.72 -9.02 32.55
N TRP A 705 -44.36 -9.94 31.69
CA TRP A 705 -45.03 -11.20 31.46
C TRP A 705 -44.09 -12.33 31.84
N ILE A 706 -44.68 -13.45 32.24
CA ILE A 706 -43.95 -14.70 32.43
C ILE A 706 -44.73 -15.84 31.78
N LYS A 707 -44.00 -16.83 31.30
CA LYS A 707 -44.56 -18.03 30.68
C LYS A 707 -45.36 -18.85 31.70
N LEU A 708 -46.54 -19.33 31.31
CA LEU A 708 -47.33 -20.24 32.13
C LEU A 708 -46.69 -21.64 32.14
N GLY A 709 -46.67 -22.30 33.29
CA GLY A 709 -46.18 -23.67 33.39
C GLY A 709 -47.15 -24.67 32.77
N LYS A 710 -46.64 -25.77 32.22
CA LYS A 710 -47.42 -26.85 31.56
C LYS A 710 -48.66 -27.32 32.31
N LYS A 711 -48.59 -27.39 33.64
CA LYS A 711 -49.72 -27.84 34.49
C LYS A 711 -50.87 -26.84 34.57
N HIS A 712 -50.61 -25.57 34.25
CA HIS A 712 -51.56 -24.47 34.38
C HIS A 712 -51.98 -23.90 33.03
N ALA A 713 -51.24 -24.18 31.96
CA ALA A 713 -51.56 -23.76 30.61
C ALA A 713 -52.85 -24.44 30.12
N PRO A 714 -53.86 -23.68 29.66
CA PRO A 714 -55.00 -24.25 28.95
C PRO A 714 -54.54 -25.02 27.71
N LYS A 715 -55.20 -26.13 27.39
CA LYS A 715 -54.87 -26.97 26.21
C LYS A 715 -55.25 -26.29 24.91
N VAL A 716 -56.33 -25.51 24.92
CA VAL A 716 -56.86 -24.75 23.78
C VAL A 716 -57.29 -23.36 24.22
N HIS A 717 -57.29 -22.39 23.31
CA HIS A 717 -57.65 -21.00 23.59
C HIS A 717 -59.14 -20.79 23.96
N THR A 718 -59.96 -21.84 23.80
CA THR A 718 -61.39 -21.85 24.14
C THR A 718 -61.70 -22.53 25.48
N GLU A 719 -60.70 -22.98 26.24
CA GLU A 719 -60.89 -23.70 27.52
C GLU A 719 -61.24 -22.74 28.67
N SER A 720 -62.48 -22.24 28.64
CA SER A 720 -62.99 -21.14 29.48
C SER A 720 -62.84 -21.38 30.99
N THR A 721 -62.99 -22.61 31.48
CA THR A 721 -62.89 -22.94 32.90
C THR A 721 -61.48 -22.76 33.44
N THR A 722 -60.46 -23.20 32.68
CA THR A 722 -59.05 -23.05 33.05
C THR A 722 -58.61 -21.60 32.87
N ILE A 723 -59.02 -20.93 31.79
CA ILE A 723 -58.78 -19.50 31.58
C ILE A 723 -59.34 -18.67 32.73
N LEU A 724 -60.59 -18.91 33.14
CA LEU A 724 -61.22 -18.21 34.25
C LEU A 724 -60.50 -18.44 35.57
N LYS A 725 -60.06 -19.68 35.86
CA LYS A 725 -59.26 -19.98 37.06
C LYS A 725 -57.96 -19.18 37.09
N ILE A 726 -57.30 -18.98 35.94
CA ILE A 726 -56.09 -18.17 35.86
C ILE A 726 -56.40 -16.68 36.08
N LEU A 727 -57.46 -16.16 35.45
CA LEU A 727 -57.87 -14.77 35.58
C LEU A 727 -58.34 -14.43 37.02
N ASN A 728 -59.00 -15.36 37.70
CA ASN A 728 -59.54 -15.17 39.06
C ASN A 728 -58.56 -15.56 40.18
N GLY A 729 -57.63 -16.48 39.91
CA GLY A 729 -56.72 -17.10 40.90
C GLY A 729 -55.72 -16.16 41.57
N ILE A 730 -55.73 -14.86 41.22
CA ILE A 730 -54.89 -13.84 41.85
C ILE A 730 -55.60 -13.13 43.01
N GLN A 731 -56.92 -13.27 43.14
CA GLN A 731 -57.64 -12.63 44.23
C GLN A 731 -57.51 -13.37 45.58
N GLY A 732 -57.03 -14.63 45.61
CA GLY A 732 -57.20 -15.51 46.77
C GLY A 732 -55.96 -15.98 47.54
N GLU A 733 -54.75 -16.01 46.97
CA GLU A 733 -53.58 -16.58 47.66
C GLU A 733 -52.38 -15.63 47.69
N ARG A 734 -52.06 -15.11 48.89
CA ARG A 734 -50.73 -14.59 49.20
C ARG A 734 -49.72 -15.74 49.05
N ARG A 735 -48.88 -15.63 48.02
CA ARG A 735 -47.89 -16.60 47.51
C ARG A 735 -46.96 -17.20 48.60
N PRO A 736 -46.32 -18.35 48.31
CA PRO A 736 -45.05 -18.29 47.59
C PRO A 736 -45.00 -19.32 46.45
N VAL A 737 -45.17 -18.87 45.21
CA VAL A 737 -44.45 -19.56 44.12
C VAL A 737 -42.98 -19.33 44.45
N LYS A 738 -42.30 -20.37 44.95
CA LYS A 738 -40.83 -20.40 44.93
C LYS A 738 -40.45 -20.11 43.49
N ILE A 739 -39.99 -18.89 43.22
CA ILE A 739 -39.28 -18.59 41.99
C ILE A 739 -38.15 -19.60 41.99
N LEU A 740 -38.23 -20.60 41.11
CA LEU A 740 -37.11 -21.47 40.80
C LEU A 740 -35.96 -20.51 40.52
N LYS A 741 -34.94 -20.50 41.39
CA LYS A 741 -33.67 -19.85 41.08
C LYS A 741 -33.15 -20.54 39.83
N GLN A 742 -33.52 -20.06 38.65
CA GLN A 742 -32.72 -20.24 37.46
C GLN A 742 -31.33 -19.75 37.89
N LYS A 743 -30.33 -20.62 37.81
CA LYS A 743 -28.93 -20.24 37.97
C LYS A 743 -28.68 -19.12 36.95
N ASN A 744 -28.75 -17.87 37.41
CA ASN A 744 -28.13 -16.76 36.71
C ASN A 744 -26.64 -17.09 36.72
N VAL A 745 -26.10 -17.43 35.56
CA VAL A 745 -24.67 -17.29 35.31
C VAL A 745 -24.39 -15.80 35.44
N GLU A 746 -23.87 -15.40 36.60
CA GLU A 746 -23.34 -14.06 36.81
C GLU A 746 -22.21 -13.85 35.78
N TYR A 747 -22.49 -13.07 34.75
CA TYR A 747 -21.43 -12.39 34.02
C TYR A 747 -20.95 -11.26 34.94
N THR A 748 -19.76 -11.45 35.51
CA THR A 748 -19.06 -10.44 36.29
C THR A 748 -18.73 -9.25 35.39
N THR A 749 -19.56 -8.22 35.41
CA THR A 749 -19.19 -6.89 34.90
C THR A 749 -18.17 -6.30 35.86
N HIS A 750 -16.91 -6.23 35.44
CA HIS A 750 -15.88 -5.45 36.13
C HIS A 750 -16.26 -3.96 36.07
N GLN A 751 -16.81 -3.44 37.18
CA GLN A 751 -16.82 -2.00 37.42
C GLN A 751 -15.38 -1.53 37.64
N VAL A 752 -14.86 -0.77 36.68
CA VAL A 752 -13.66 0.04 36.85
C VAL A 752 -14.05 1.24 37.72
N LYS A 753 -13.42 1.35 38.91
CA LYS A 753 -13.46 2.56 39.74
C LYS A 753 -12.77 3.68 38.98
N GLY A 754 -13.55 4.61 38.41
CA GLY A 754 -13.07 5.92 37.99
C GLY A 754 -12.96 6.83 39.21
N THR A 755 -11.74 7.28 39.49
CA THR A 755 -11.44 8.37 40.42
C THR A 755 -12.02 9.68 39.88
N GLU A 756 -12.96 10.28 40.61
CA GLU A 756 -13.45 11.63 40.38
C GLU A 756 -12.38 12.65 40.83
N HIS A 757 -12.07 13.59 39.94
CA HIS A 757 -11.40 14.84 40.29
C HIS A 757 -12.42 15.98 40.22
N SER A 758 -12.53 16.69 41.34
CA SER A 758 -13.32 17.87 41.59
C SER A 758 -12.97 19.05 40.68
N GLY A 759 -13.96 19.84 40.26
CA GLY A 759 -13.69 21.13 39.62
C GLY A 759 -14.93 21.96 39.28
N HIS A 760 -15.32 22.80 40.24
CA HIS A 760 -16.02 24.08 40.12
C HIS A 760 -17.45 24.23 39.55
N THR A 761 -18.32 24.56 40.51
CA THR A 761 -19.55 25.36 40.44
C THR A 761 -19.38 26.76 39.84
N THR A 762 -20.32 27.19 39.00
CA THR A 762 -20.94 28.53 39.06
C THR A 762 -22.42 28.46 38.72
N ARG A 763 -23.16 29.39 39.34
CA ARG A 763 -24.59 29.36 39.65
C ARG A 763 -25.31 30.43 38.82
N ALA A 764 -26.51 30.06 38.36
CA ALA A 764 -27.70 30.88 38.08
C ALA A 764 -27.63 32.10 37.13
N HIS A 765 -28.54 32.14 36.17
CA HIS A 765 -29.69 33.07 36.20
C HIS A 765 -30.82 32.56 35.30
N SER A 766 -32.03 32.54 35.85
CA SER A 766 -33.31 32.45 35.17
C SER A 766 -33.64 33.79 34.52
N ASP A 767 -34.32 33.78 33.37
CA ASP A 767 -35.59 34.52 33.21
C ASP A 767 -36.34 34.20 31.91
N ILE A 768 -37.63 34.46 32.01
CA ILE A 768 -38.78 34.08 31.17
C ILE A 768 -38.94 35.05 30.00
N GLY A 769 -39.43 34.58 28.84
CA GLY A 769 -39.92 35.46 27.78
C GLY A 769 -40.54 34.73 26.58
N LEU A 770 -41.88 34.70 26.53
CA LEU A 770 -42.73 34.28 25.41
C LEU A 770 -42.57 35.19 24.18
N GLY A 771 -42.74 34.66 22.97
CA GLY A 771 -42.99 35.48 21.77
C GLY A 771 -42.88 34.76 20.43
N SER A 772 -44.02 34.39 19.87
CA SER A 772 -44.24 33.79 18.54
C SER A 772 -43.89 34.72 17.36
N ARG A 773 -43.33 34.18 16.26
CA ARG A 773 -43.91 34.18 14.88
C ARG A 773 -42.90 33.75 13.82
N ALA A 774 -43.42 33.01 12.84
CA ALA A 774 -42.78 32.52 11.63
C ALA A 774 -42.42 33.65 10.65
N VAL A 775 -41.30 33.50 9.92
CA VAL A 775 -41.14 33.99 8.53
C VAL A 775 -40.18 33.06 7.77
N ILE A 776 -40.62 32.72 6.55
CA ILE A 776 -39.94 32.00 5.46
C ILE A 776 -38.75 32.81 4.93
N SER A 777 -37.63 32.17 4.59
CA SER A 777 -36.74 32.72 3.55
C SER A 777 -35.99 31.62 2.79
N GLN A 778 -36.37 31.48 1.52
CA GLN A 778 -35.56 30.92 0.46
C GLN A 778 -34.28 31.76 0.29
N ALA A 779 -33.16 31.12 -0.06
CA ALA A 779 -31.98 31.82 -0.58
C ALA A 779 -31.52 31.13 -1.87
N THR A 780 -31.53 31.94 -2.91
CA THR A 780 -31.24 31.70 -4.31
C THR A 780 -29.74 31.72 -4.63
N ASN A 781 -29.40 31.01 -5.72
CA ASN A 781 -28.17 31.11 -6.49
C ASN A 781 -27.78 32.55 -6.84
N VAL A 782 -26.47 32.85 -6.79
CA VAL A 782 -25.85 33.98 -7.49
C VAL A 782 -24.72 33.45 -8.36
N ARG A 783 -24.94 33.53 -9.68
CA ARG A 783 -23.93 33.61 -10.73
C ARG A 783 -23.50 35.07 -10.82
N ASP A 784 -22.22 35.33 -11.06
CA ASP A 784 -21.81 36.55 -11.73
C ASP A 784 -20.80 36.26 -12.84
N ASN A 785 -21.13 36.83 -14.00
CA ASN A 785 -20.37 36.87 -15.25
C ASN A 785 -19.38 38.04 -15.20
N THR A 786 -18.19 37.87 -15.76
CA THR A 786 -17.36 38.99 -16.22
C THR A 786 -17.13 38.91 -17.71
N ARG A 787 -17.36 40.06 -18.34
CA ARG A 787 -17.37 40.36 -19.78
C ARG A 787 -15.95 40.40 -20.37
N ASN A 788 -15.85 39.94 -21.60
CA ASN A 788 -14.78 40.29 -22.54
C ASN A 788 -15.04 41.69 -23.14
N ALA A 789 -13.97 42.45 -23.37
CA ALA A 789 -13.89 43.50 -24.38
C ALA A 789 -12.43 43.65 -24.84
N GLU A 790 -12.30 43.96 -26.12
CA GLU A 790 -11.14 43.83 -27.00
C GLU A 790 -10.17 45.02 -26.98
N ASP A 791 -9.06 44.81 -27.69
CA ASP A 791 -8.24 45.76 -28.45
C ASP A 791 -7.27 46.74 -27.76
N GLY A 792 -6.03 46.73 -28.25
CA GLY A 792 -5.00 47.72 -27.93
C GLY A 792 -3.60 47.41 -28.46
N GLN A 793 -3.35 47.84 -29.70
CA GLN A 793 -2.11 47.82 -30.47
C GLN A 793 -0.91 48.62 -29.87
N ILE A 794 0.31 48.13 -30.19
CA ILE A 794 1.57 48.82 -30.58
C ILE A 794 2.28 49.76 -29.58
N VAL A 795 3.59 49.50 -29.38
CA VAL A 795 4.77 50.40 -29.51
C VAL A 795 5.87 49.90 -28.57
N GLY A 796 7.03 49.57 -29.12
CA GLY A 796 8.20 49.11 -28.35
C GLY A 796 9.02 50.23 -27.70
N SER A 797 10.06 49.85 -26.95
CA SER A 797 11.33 50.59 -26.84
C SER A 797 12.32 49.91 -25.91
N ARG A 798 13.54 49.72 -26.45
CA ARG A 798 14.86 50.01 -25.87
C ARG A 798 15.21 49.47 -24.47
N GLY A 799 16.11 48.50 -24.50
CA GLY A 799 17.42 48.42 -23.83
C GLY A 799 17.75 49.28 -22.61
N ARG A 800 18.39 48.64 -21.63
CA ARG A 800 19.47 49.24 -20.85
C ARG A 800 20.34 48.17 -20.19
N ASP A 801 21.61 48.19 -20.58
CA ASP A 801 22.75 47.65 -19.84
C ASP A 801 22.79 48.21 -18.41
N ARG A 802 23.18 47.37 -17.46
CA ARG A 802 23.94 47.79 -16.27
C ARG A 802 24.96 46.72 -15.90
N ASN A 803 26.21 47.03 -16.23
CA ASN A 803 27.40 46.61 -15.50
C ASN A 803 27.27 46.97 -14.02
N GLY A 804 27.75 46.07 -13.16
CA GLY A 804 27.96 46.31 -11.74
C GLY A 804 29.17 45.52 -11.27
N ASP A 805 30.35 46.09 -11.46
CA ASP A 805 31.56 45.75 -10.72
C ASP A 805 31.32 45.95 -9.22
N ILE A 806 31.60 44.93 -8.41
CA ILE A 806 31.99 45.13 -7.00
C ILE A 806 33.21 44.26 -6.74
N ASN A 807 34.32 44.95 -6.54
CA ASN A 807 35.57 44.43 -6.02
C ASN A 807 35.60 44.61 -4.49
N GLN A 808 36.43 43.78 -3.88
CA GLN A 808 37.18 43.98 -2.63
C GLN A 808 36.66 43.43 -1.27
N GLU A 809 37.57 42.60 -0.74
CA GLU A 809 38.06 42.52 0.64
C GLU A 809 37.25 41.75 1.69
N ASN A 810 37.83 40.63 2.15
CA ASN A 810 38.37 40.60 3.50
C ASN A 810 39.43 39.49 3.72
N ALA A 811 40.50 39.91 4.38
CA ALA A 811 41.59 39.11 4.91
C ALA A 811 41.26 38.57 6.33
N PHE A 812 42.20 37.79 6.88
CA PHE A 812 42.27 37.15 8.22
C PHE A 812 41.62 35.75 8.30
N GLY A 813 42.25 34.72 8.86
CA GLY A 813 43.49 34.68 9.63
C GLY A 813 44.03 33.25 9.79
N ARG A 814 45.35 33.18 10.02
CA ARG A 814 46.08 31.99 10.46
C ARG A 814 45.68 31.64 11.89
N HIS A 815 45.43 30.37 12.16
CA HIS A 815 45.67 29.79 13.48
C HIS A 815 46.35 28.43 13.32
N SER A 816 47.60 28.39 13.74
CA SER A 816 48.32 27.20 14.17
C SER A 816 47.70 26.68 15.46
N GLU A 817 47.50 25.38 15.59
CA GLU A 817 47.69 24.73 16.88
C GLU A 817 48.14 23.28 16.70
N ASP A 818 49.31 23.06 17.29
CA ASP A 818 50.09 21.85 17.41
C ASP A 818 49.67 21.20 18.74
N ARG A 819 49.24 19.94 18.74
CA ARG A 819 49.21 19.13 19.98
C ARG A 819 49.25 17.64 19.70
N THR A 820 50.46 17.13 19.93
CA THR A 820 50.81 15.73 20.12
C THR A 820 50.17 15.17 21.39
N SER A 821 49.60 13.96 21.31
CA SER A 821 49.58 13.04 22.45
C SER A 821 49.59 11.59 21.96
N LYS A 822 50.79 11.00 22.02
CA LYS A 822 51.02 9.55 22.00
C LYS A 822 50.26 8.89 23.16
N LYS A 823 49.52 7.82 22.88
CA LYS A 823 49.18 6.82 23.88
C LYS A 823 49.35 5.42 23.28
N THR A 824 50.48 4.84 23.62
CA THR A 824 50.83 3.43 23.43
C THR A 824 49.90 2.57 24.29
N VAL A 825 49.24 1.58 23.69
CA VAL A 825 48.59 0.48 24.42
C VAL A 825 48.99 -0.81 23.73
N ASP A 826 49.94 -1.51 24.35
CA ASP A 826 50.17 -2.94 24.16
C ASP A 826 49.06 -3.72 24.86
N ILE A 827 48.28 -4.53 24.14
CA ILE A 827 47.64 -5.71 24.73
C ILE A 827 47.77 -6.89 23.76
N ARG A 828 48.33 -7.96 24.34
CA ARG A 828 48.59 -9.29 23.80
C ARG A 828 47.37 -9.96 23.16
N THR A 829 47.68 -10.66 22.08
CA THR A 829 47.00 -11.82 21.51
C THR A 829 46.76 -12.92 22.54
N ASP A 830 45.57 -13.50 22.55
CA ASP A 830 45.36 -14.92 22.88
C ASP A 830 44.26 -15.52 21.99
N HIS A 831 44.61 -16.69 21.44
CA HIS A 831 43.84 -17.50 20.49
C HIS A 831 42.73 -18.30 21.18
N ALA A 832 41.58 -18.43 20.51
CA ALA A 832 40.78 -19.67 20.54
C ALA A 832 39.80 -19.73 19.35
N SER A 833 40.08 -20.63 18.41
CA SER A 833 39.15 -21.07 17.35
C SER A 833 37.99 -21.88 17.93
N PRO A 834 36.85 -21.95 17.22
CA PRO A 834 36.11 -23.19 17.11
C PRO A 834 35.98 -23.67 15.66
N ARG A 835 35.90 -25.00 15.55
CA ARG A 835 36.03 -25.85 14.37
C ARG A 835 34.82 -25.79 13.43
N ASN A 836 35.14 -26.02 12.16
CA ASN A 836 34.25 -26.34 11.04
C ASN A 836 33.42 -27.62 11.27
N SER A 837 32.22 -27.63 10.68
CA SER A 837 31.63 -28.82 10.05
C SER A 837 30.44 -28.41 9.17
N GLU A 838 30.66 -28.32 7.85
CA GLU A 838 29.64 -28.50 6.80
C GLU A 838 29.94 -29.84 6.10
N PRO A 839 28.93 -30.61 5.69
CA PRO A 839 29.14 -31.75 4.80
C PRO A 839 28.90 -31.37 3.34
N GLU A 840 29.82 -31.86 2.50
CA GLU A 840 29.74 -31.97 1.05
C GLU A 840 28.57 -32.86 0.59
N LEU A 841 28.03 -32.57 -0.59
CA LEU A 841 27.27 -33.53 -1.39
C LEU A 841 27.64 -33.34 -2.87
N GLU A 842 28.35 -34.35 -3.38
CA GLU A 842 28.68 -34.64 -4.78
C GLU A 842 27.37 -34.86 -5.59
N ASP A 843 27.26 -34.26 -6.77
CA ASP A 843 27.55 -34.84 -8.10
C ASP A 843 26.81 -36.15 -8.43
N LEU A 844 25.86 -36.07 -9.37
CA LEU A 844 25.43 -37.17 -10.24
C LEU A 844 24.67 -36.59 -11.46
N GLY A 845 25.20 -36.90 -12.64
CA GLY A 845 24.80 -36.33 -13.91
C GLY A 845 23.73 -37.08 -14.72
N SER A 846 23.23 -36.33 -15.71
CA SER A 846 22.93 -36.71 -17.11
C SER A 846 22.17 -38.01 -17.43
N ARG A 847 21.00 -37.86 -18.08
CA ARG A 847 20.65 -38.32 -19.46
C ARG A 847 19.13 -38.24 -19.67
N ILE A 848 18.63 -37.35 -20.54
CA ILE A 848 18.18 -37.59 -21.93
C ILE A 848 17.10 -38.69 -22.07
N ASN A 849 15.88 -38.27 -22.45
CA ASN A 849 15.17 -38.80 -23.62
C ASN A 849 14.10 -37.81 -24.09
N ASP A 850 14.17 -37.50 -25.39
CA ASP A 850 13.14 -36.91 -26.22
C ASP A 850 11.87 -37.78 -26.23
N ILE A 851 10.71 -37.15 -26.47
CA ILE A 851 9.65 -37.63 -27.38
C ILE A 851 8.73 -36.42 -27.66
N SER A 852 8.63 -36.06 -28.93
CA SER A 852 7.59 -35.18 -29.46
C SER A 852 6.27 -35.94 -29.55
N LEU A 853 5.13 -35.24 -29.57
CA LEU A 853 4.02 -35.59 -30.45
C LEU A 853 3.00 -34.45 -30.52
N ASP A 854 2.44 -34.38 -31.72
CA ASP A 854 1.65 -33.33 -32.33
C ASP A 854 0.21 -33.21 -31.81
N SER A 855 -0.36 -32.07 -32.23
CA SER A 855 -1.76 -31.72 -32.48
C SER A 855 -2.80 -32.85 -32.54
N ASP A 856 -3.99 -32.60 -31.99
CA ASP A 856 -5.15 -32.30 -32.86
C ASP A 856 -6.42 -31.88 -32.11
N SER A 857 -7.11 -30.96 -32.78
CA SER A 857 -8.46 -30.44 -32.53
C SER A 857 -9.57 -31.48 -32.68
N ARG A 858 -10.65 -31.36 -31.88
CA ARG A 858 -12.03 -31.34 -32.39
C ARG A 858 -13.09 -31.01 -31.34
N GLU A 859 -14.02 -30.17 -31.76
CA GLU A 859 -15.33 -29.87 -31.19
C GLU A 859 -16.22 -31.14 -31.18
N ASP A 860 -17.07 -31.33 -30.16
CA ASP A 860 -18.53 -31.10 -30.30
C ASP A 860 -19.37 -31.43 -29.03
N SER A 861 -20.28 -30.49 -28.77
CA SER A 861 -21.64 -30.51 -28.20
C SER A 861 -22.26 -31.70 -27.40
N PHE A 862 -22.91 -31.29 -26.29
CA PHE A 862 -24.21 -31.70 -25.69
C PHE A 862 -24.54 -33.18 -25.35
N THR A 863 -24.82 -33.46 -24.08
CA THR A 863 -26.20 -33.71 -23.56
C THR A 863 -26.23 -33.94 -22.05
N SER A 864 -27.35 -33.51 -21.45
CA SER A 864 -27.82 -33.79 -20.10
C SER A 864 -28.23 -35.25 -19.91
N GLU A 865 -27.95 -35.84 -18.75
CA GLU A 865 -28.99 -36.40 -17.86
C GLU A 865 -28.38 -37.04 -16.59
N THR A 866 -29.25 -37.10 -15.60
CA THR A 866 -29.18 -37.58 -14.23
C THR A 866 -28.68 -39.02 -14.03
N SER A 867 -27.96 -39.28 -12.93
CA SER A 867 -28.38 -40.14 -11.80
C SER A 867 -27.20 -40.78 -11.06
N ASP A 868 -27.23 -40.59 -9.74
CA ASP A 868 -26.94 -41.49 -8.63
C ASP A 868 -25.81 -42.54 -8.66
N ASN A 869 -25.08 -42.49 -7.53
CA ASN A 869 -24.38 -43.55 -6.81
C ASN A 869 -23.04 -44.07 -7.35
N THR A 870 -21.97 -43.61 -6.69
CA THR A 870 -20.91 -44.49 -6.19
C THR A 870 -20.33 -43.95 -4.88
N ASP A 871 -20.34 -44.82 -3.87
CA ASP A 871 -19.59 -44.78 -2.61
C ASP A 871 -18.06 -44.76 -2.81
N SER A 872 -17.34 -44.43 -1.71
CA SER A 872 -15.92 -44.67 -1.40
C SER A 872 -14.90 -43.81 -2.16
N ASP A 873 -13.91 -43.12 -1.59
CA ASP A 873 -13.19 -43.23 -0.32
C ASP A 873 -12.67 -41.84 0.12
N ASP A 874 -13.08 -41.33 1.29
CA ASP A 874 -12.47 -40.16 1.93
C ASP A 874 -11.53 -40.63 3.05
N THR A 875 -10.22 -40.63 2.75
CA THR A 875 -9.16 -40.83 3.75
C THR A 875 -8.86 -39.52 4.45
N HIS A 876 -9.60 -39.24 5.52
CA HIS A 876 -9.24 -38.17 6.47
C HIS A 876 -8.04 -38.62 7.33
N ILE A 877 -6.86 -38.09 7.00
CA ILE A 877 -5.70 -38.09 7.91
C ILE A 877 -5.99 -37.09 9.03
N SER A 878 -6.38 -37.60 10.19
CA SER A 878 -6.38 -36.82 11.44
C SER A 878 -5.00 -36.89 12.08
N HIS A 879 -4.19 -35.83 11.95
CA HIS A 879 -3.01 -35.66 12.80
C HIS A 879 -3.43 -34.97 14.10
N SER A 880 -3.20 -35.65 15.23
CA SER A 880 -3.49 -35.14 16.55
C SER A 880 -2.42 -34.14 16.99
N ILE A 881 -2.83 -33.02 17.57
CA ILE A 881 -1.99 -31.97 18.18
C ILE A 881 -1.13 -32.52 19.35
N SER A 882 -1.34 -33.76 19.78
CA SER A 882 -0.59 -34.41 20.86
C SER A 882 0.87 -34.69 20.47
N ASP A 883 1.13 -34.99 19.20
CA ASP A 883 2.44 -35.52 18.78
C ASP A 883 3.47 -34.40 18.63
N TRP A 884 3.00 -33.17 18.35
CA TRP A 884 3.85 -31.97 18.31
C TRP A 884 4.39 -31.56 19.70
N PHE A 885 3.64 -31.85 20.77
CA PHE A 885 4.06 -31.54 22.14
C PHE A 885 5.08 -32.55 22.72
N GLN A 886 5.22 -33.75 22.13
CA GLN A 886 6.25 -34.70 22.56
C GLN A 886 7.65 -34.36 22.00
N GLU A 887 7.74 -33.73 20.83
CA GLU A 887 9.04 -33.40 20.21
C GLU A 887 9.65 -32.06 20.68
N HIS A 888 8.88 -31.17 21.31
CA HIS A 888 9.34 -29.80 21.64
C HIS A 888 9.32 -29.45 23.14
N ALA A 889 9.27 -30.44 24.02
CA ALA A 889 9.33 -30.21 25.46
C ALA A 889 10.75 -29.88 25.92
N ILE A 890 10.99 -28.62 26.28
CA ILE A 890 12.22 -28.17 26.97
C ILE A 890 12.14 -28.63 28.43
N THR A 891 13.01 -29.58 28.80
CA THR A 891 13.22 -30.00 30.19
C THR A 891 14.00 -28.92 30.94
N ILE A 892 13.35 -28.22 31.88
CA ILE A 892 14.05 -27.33 32.82
C ILE A 892 14.44 -28.16 34.04
N GLY A 893 15.73 -28.46 34.16
CA GLY A 893 16.34 -29.09 35.32
C GLY A 893 16.27 -28.18 36.55
N SER A 894 15.93 -28.78 37.69
CA SER A 894 15.88 -28.14 39.00
C SER A 894 17.24 -27.61 39.44
N ALA A 895 17.23 -26.41 40.04
CA ALA A 895 18.31 -25.70 40.73
C ALA A 895 19.27 -24.86 39.83
N GLY A 896 18.86 -23.62 39.56
CA GLY A 896 19.74 -22.55 39.14
C GLY A 896 19.23 -21.22 39.72
N ALA A 897 19.97 -20.63 40.65
CA ALA A 897 19.67 -19.32 41.20
C ALA A 897 19.92 -18.23 40.15
N PHE A 898 18.96 -17.33 39.94
CA PHE A 898 19.18 -16.11 39.15
C PHE A 898 19.80 -15.04 40.06
N ALA A 899 21.07 -14.70 39.81
CA ALA A 899 21.66 -13.47 40.33
C ALA A 899 21.42 -12.35 39.32
N VAL A 900 20.64 -11.33 39.71
CA VAL A 900 20.50 -10.09 38.95
C VAL A 900 21.44 -9.06 39.56
N ALA A 901 22.48 -8.68 38.84
CA ALA A 901 23.30 -7.52 39.19
C ALA A 901 22.56 -6.25 38.75
N VAL A 902 22.18 -5.42 39.71
CA VAL A 902 21.58 -4.09 39.47
C VAL A 902 22.67 -3.03 39.66
N PRO A 903 22.99 -2.19 38.66
CA PRO A 903 23.85 -1.04 38.89
C PRO A 903 23.06 0.04 39.66
N ALA A 904 23.72 0.63 40.65
CA ALA A 904 23.19 1.73 41.43
C ALA A 904 22.79 2.90 40.52
N VAL A 905 21.49 3.21 40.45
CA VAL A 905 20.83 4.42 40.96
C VAL A 905 19.42 4.48 40.34
N GLY A 906 18.38 4.35 41.17
CA GLY A 906 17.10 5.05 40.95
C GLY A 906 16.01 4.42 40.06
N VAL A 907 15.91 3.09 39.91
CA VAL A 907 14.75 2.47 39.23
C VAL A 907 14.13 1.36 40.09
N THR A 908 12.87 1.56 40.49
CA THR A 908 12.06 0.53 41.17
C THR A 908 11.42 -0.37 40.11
N ALA A 909 11.88 -1.62 39.99
CA ALA A 909 11.25 -2.62 39.13
C ALA A 909 10.19 -3.41 39.93
N TYR A 910 8.93 -3.38 39.48
CA TYR A 910 7.89 -4.28 39.96
C TYR A 910 7.87 -5.54 39.10
N CYS A 911 8.23 -6.69 39.68
CA CYS A 911 8.04 -7.98 39.05
C CYS A 911 6.74 -8.60 39.57
N CYS A 912 5.74 -8.75 38.71
CA CYS A 912 4.45 -9.38 39.04
C CYS A 912 4.43 -10.78 38.45
N ILE A 913 4.68 -11.81 39.26
CA ILE A 913 4.50 -13.21 38.87
C ILE A 913 3.04 -13.60 39.20
N LYS A 914 2.24 -13.78 38.16
CA LYS A 914 0.84 -14.20 38.26
C LYS A 914 0.77 -15.72 38.10
N ASN A 915 0.12 -16.38 39.06
CA ASN A 915 -0.22 -17.81 39.16
C ASN A 915 0.75 -18.71 39.94
N ARG A 916 0.57 -18.74 41.27
CA ARG A 916 0.34 -19.97 42.03
C ARG A 916 -0.30 -19.63 43.38
N LYS A 917 -1.42 -20.27 43.68
CA LYS A 917 -1.88 -20.42 45.08
C LYS A 917 -0.93 -21.40 45.76
N VAL A 918 -0.47 -21.04 46.96
CA VAL A 918 0.03 -22.00 47.95
C VAL A 918 -1.16 -22.64 48.63
#